data_AF-A0A2S3X8M0-F1
#
_entry.id   AF-A0A2S3X8M0-F1
#
_cell.length_a   1.000
_cell.length_b   1.000
_cell.length_c   1.000
_cell.angle_alpha   90.00
_cell.angle_beta   90.00
_cell.angle_gamma   90.00
#
_symmetry.space_group_name_H-M   'P 1'
#
loop_
_entity.id
_entity.type
_entity.pdbx_description
1 polymer ?
#
loop_
_entity_poly.entity_id
_entity_poly.type
_entity_poly.pdbx_seq_one_letter_code
_entity_poly.pdbx_strand_id
1 'polypeptide(L)'
;MLFRVRSSVGAAGIAAGFVDLDKAQFEHSSVVTGWRDNGKANAAAAAANASATTALTGRVALTEQGLTSASNQLTQLDNSIGDVGGENLFYNPTFNKAGTGTDIADGWATDGPAASVESLVASWLNAGEKAVRVEVSAVGTGTPYKSIRPTGGTKDRRPMVAEGQTIATSIYLRGTAGLGFRFFIQWINATGSVISAPNSGMFTITAAGKREQFSAVAPAGAVTCYVYLRIYSATGAVTAGYVEMARPQFEYGTRATGWRDNGQVNAANIGATSAAVDSLSSAVDQQGSTLTSVAGRTTTLENAVNSTTNGLATKASASALDAVTNRVSAAEGVNASQSTSITDLTNTVGAIQSGLGASGLDPAPGAAWQFDTTVEGWSGVNATLAANTGFVKITPTTADPQLHSPTASAAIDGKTYTRVRVGLTRRGGSAWTGTLYYSTSSHGFATSYRASAANPNIAIGQSAVVEWNMANLAAGGTDWVDNTIQRLRFNFANALDAVFDVDWIAVGRVGPGASSKAVQSLSSDVTQQGSTLTSQAQALLALTNRVTDTEGVNSAQASAISQIDTTVQQQGTAPAGVIDWSQVITAEAKAQAQQELLLAGVTAEVAQRRAAADQAIAPLQDAVDLEEATEAETDQLKLWKRYRVALSRLHEQEGYPTEIDWPASPA
;
A
#
# COMPACT_ATOMS: atom_id res chain seq x y z
N MET A 1 -130.18 31.17 48.54
CA MET A 1 -131.43 30.62 49.10
C MET A 1 -131.11 30.04 50.47
N LEU A 2 -131.87 30.39 51.52
CA LEU A 2 -131.66 29.85 52.87
C LEU A 2 -132.74 28.80 53.12
N PHE A 3 -132.39 27.52 53.14
CA PHE A 3 -133.30 26.47 53.57
C PHE A 3 -133.38 26.50 55.10
N ARG A 4 -134.54 26.83 55.66
CA ARG A 4 -134.74 26.92 57.10
C ARG A 4 -135.74 25.84 57.54
N VAL A 5 -135.30 24.93 58.39
CA VAL A 5 -136.15 23.90 59.00
C VAL A 5 -137.00 24.56 60.10
N ARG A 6 -138.31 24.28 60.12
CA ARG A 6 -139.25 24.79 61.13
C ARG A 6 -140.22 23.69 61.57
N SER A 7 -140.82 23.86 62.74
CA SER A 7 -141.91 23.02 63.24
C SER A 7 -143.17 23.12 62.38
N SER A 8 -144.01 22.09 62.41
CA SER A 8 -145.32 22.10 61.74
C SER A 8 -146.24 23.18 62.33
N VAL A 9 -147.15 23.69 61.49
CA VAL A 9 -148.05 24.80 61.86
C VAL A 9 -148.98 24.34 63.00
N GLY A 10 -148.91 25.04 64.13
CA GLY A 10 -149.69 24.74 65.34
C GLY A 10 -148.97 23.88 66.39
N ALA A 11 -147.81 23.29 66.08
CA ALA A 11 -147.01 22.53 67.04
C ALA A 11 -146.03 23.43 67.82
N ALA A 12 -145.96 23.26 69.14
CA ALA A 12 -145.06 23.98 70.05
C ALA A 12 -143.58 23.52 69.90
N GLY A 13 -142.95 23.81 68.76
CA GLY A 13 -141.50 23.64 68.52
C GLY A 13 -141.03 22.21 68.18
N ILE A 14 -139.89 22.09 67.48
CA ILE A 14 -139.13 20.84 67.27
C ILE A 14 -137.96 20.83 68.26
N ALA A 15 -137.86 19.82 69.11
CA ALA A 15 -136.78 19.70 70.11
C ALA A 15 -135.53 18.97 69.59
N ALA A 16 -135.66 18.04 68.63
CA ALA A 16 -134.55 17.34 67.98
C ALA A 16 -134.98 16.63 66.68
N GLY A 17 -134.04 16.43 65.77
CA GLY A 17 -134.20 15.72 64.49
C GLY A 17 -133.05 16.06 63.53
N PHE A 18 -132.92 15.32 62.42
CA PHE A 18 -131.99 15.66 61.33
C PHE A 18 -132.75 15.81 60.01
N VAL A 19 -132.19 16.59 59.08
CA VAL A 19 -132.68 16.72 57.71
C VAL A 19 -131.48 16.59 56.78
N ASP A 20 -131.56 15.69 55.80
CA ASP A 20 -130.59 15.60 54.72
C ASP A 20 -131.11 16.38 53.52
N LEU A 21 -130.32 17.34 53.05
CA LEU A 21 -130.60 18.11 51.85
C LEU A 21 -129.58 17.71 50.78
N ASP A 22 -130.04 17.06 49.71
CA ASP A 22 -129.25 16.77 48.51
C ASP A 22 -129.90 17.42 47.28
N LYS A 23 -129.10 17.72 46.25
CA LYS A 23 -129.55 18.28 44.96
C LYS A 23 -130.38 19.55 45.11
N ALA A 24 -129.97 20.43 46.02
CA ALA A 24 -130.60 21.73 46.19
C ALA A 24 -130.54 22.54 44.88
N GLN A 25 -131.71 22.82 44.30
CA GLN A 25 -131.87 23.55 43.05
C GLN A 25 -132.70 24.81 43.29
N PHE A 26 -132.31 25.90 42.66
CA PHE A 26 -133.05 27.14 42.65
C PHE A 26 -133.25 27.57 41.20
N GLU A 27 -134.51 27.69 40.79
CA GLU A 27 -134.89 28.15 39.45
C GLU A 27 -135.75 29.40 39.59
N HIS A 28 -135.53 30.37 38.70
CA HIS A 28 -136.33 31.58 38.66
C HIS A 28 -137.63 31.32 37.88
N SER A 29 -138.53 30.54 38.48
CA SER A 29 -139.80 30.05 37.92
C SER A 29 -140.78 29.76 39.07
N SER A 30 -142.09 29.75 38.79
CA SER A 30 -143.10 29.29 39.76
C SER A 30 -143.15 27.76 39.90
N VAL A 31 -142.50 27.02 38.99
CA VAL A 31 -142.42 25.56 39.00
C VAL A 31 -140.98 25.12 38.81
N VAL A 32 -140.49 24.24 39.69
CA VAL A 32 -139.16 23.64 39.61
C VAL A 32 -139.18 22.51 38.57
N THR A 33 -138.27 22.56 37.59
CA THR A 33 -138.11 21.51 36.58
C THR A 33 -137.22 20.36 37.07
N GLY A 34 -137.10 19.28 36.30
CA GLY A 34 -136.23 18.14 36.67
C GLY A 34 -134.78 18.56 36.93
N TRP A 35 -134.09 17.83 37.81
CA TRP A 35 -132.77 18.23 38.30
C TRP A 35 -131.74 18.46 37.17
N ARG A 36 -130.97 19.55 37.27
CA ARG A 36 -129.87 19.90 36.37
C ARG A 36 -128.68 20.46 37.16
N ASP A 37 -127.47 20.09 36.74
CA ASP A 37 -126.23 20.67 37.27
C ASP A 37 -126.09 22.16 36.92
N ASN A 38 -125.43 22.92 37.80
CA ASN A 38 -125.11 24.31 37.54
C ASN A 38 -124.11 24.41 36.37
N GLY A 39 -124.52 25.04 35.26
CA GLY A 39 -123.72 25.16 34.03
C GLY A 39 -122.34 25.81 34.19
N LYS A 40 -122.04 26.44 35.34
CA LYS A 40 -120.71 26.98 35.67
C LYS A 40 -119.62 25.89 35.78
N ALA A 41 -119.94 24.70 36.29
CA ALA A 41 -118.97 23.60 36.38
C ALA A 41 -118.63 23.03 34.99
N ASN A 42 -119.65 22.88 34.14
CA ASN A 42 -119.49 22.46 32.74
C ASN A 42 -118.74 23.50 31.90
N ALA A 43 -118.95 24.80 32.18
CA ALA A 43 -118.22 25.89 31.54
C ALA A 43 -116.73 25.89 31.90
N ALA A 44 -116.36 25.57 33.15
CA ALA A 44 -114.97 25.47 33.57
C ALA A 44 -114.24 24.30 32.90
N ALA A 45 -114.87 23.12 32.81
CA ALA A 45 -114.33 21.97 32.09
C ALA A 45 -114.19 22.24 30.58
N ALA A 46 -115.19 22.91 29.97
CA ALA A 46 -115.13 23.32 28.57
C ALA A 46 -113.99 24.32 28.31
N ALA A 47 -113.77 25.29 29.20
CA ALA A 47 -112.67 26.25 29.10
C ALA A 47 -111.29 25.60 29.27
N ALA A 48 -111.16 24.62 30.18
CA ALA A 48 -109.94 23.84 30.35
C ALA A 48 -109.62 22.99 29.11
N ASN A 49 -110.62 22.29 28.56
CA ASN A 49 -110.46 21.53 27.30
C ASN A 49 -110.10 22.45 26.14
N ALA A 50 -110.77 23.60 25.99
CA ALA A 50 -110.44 24.59 24.97
C ALA A 50 -108.98 25.07 25.10
N SER A 51 -108.52 25.36 26.32
CA SER A 51 -107.13 25.74 26.59
C SER A 51 -106.13 24.63 26.23
N ALA A 52 -106.46 23.38 26.56
CA ALA A 52 -105.64 22.21 26.21
C ALA A 52 -105.59 21.99 24.69
N THR A 53 -106.71 22.15 23.98
CA THR A 53 -106.77 22.09 22.51
C THR A 53 -105.97 23.22 21.88
N THR A 54 -106.08 24.46 22.37
CA THR A 54 -105.26 25.58 21.89
C THR A 54 -103.76 25.32 22.11
N ALA A 55 -103.37 24.80 23.27
CA ALA A 55 -101.99 24.42 23.55
C ALA A 55 -101.50 23.29 22.62
N LEU A 56 -102.36 22.30 22.33
CA LEU A 56 -102.06 21.24 21.38
C LEU A 56 -101.90 21.80 19.96
N THR A 57 -102.82 22.66 19.50
CA THR A 57 -102.72 23.35 18.20
C THR A 57 -101.43 24.15 18.07
N GLY A 58 -101.04 24.89 19.12
CA GLY A 58 -99.76 25.62 19.15
C GLY A 58 -98.54 24.70 19.04
N ARG A 59 -98.53 23.58 19.78
CA ARG A 59 -97.45 22.56 19.68
C ARG A 59 -97.40 21.90 18.29
N VAL A 60 -98.55 21.59 17.71
CA VAL A 60 -98.65 21.02 16.35
C VAL A 60 -98.11 22.00 15.32
N ALA A 61 -98.53 23.26 15.35
CA ALA A 61 -98.05 24.29 14.43
C ALA A 61 -96.52 24.49 14.52
N LEU A 62 -95.95 24.53 15.74
CA LEU A 62 -94.50 24.60 15.93
C LEU A 62 -93.78 23.34 15.38
N THR A 63 -94.38 22.16 15.54
CA THR A 63 -93.83 20.90 14.99
C THR A 63 -93.85 20.91 13.46
N GLU A 64 -94.94 21.38 12.84
CA GLU A 64 -95.08 21.50 11.37
C GLU A 64 -94.07 22.51 10.78
N GLN A 65 -93.84 23.63 11.47
CA GLN A 65 -92.80 24.60 11.11
C GLN A 65 -91.40 23.98 11.21
N GLY A 66 -91.13 23.25 12.30
CA GLY A 66 -89.87 22.52 12.48
C GLY A 66 -89.63 21.46 11.39
N LEU A 67 -90.67 20.71 11.02
CA LEU A 67 -90.61 19.71 9.95
C LEU A 67 -90.33 20.35 8.59
N THR A 68 -90.97 21.49 8.30
CA THR A 68 -90.73 22.26 7.07
C THR A 68 -89.28 22.74 6.99
N SER A 69 -88.74 23.26 8.09
CA SER A 69 -87.36 23.71 8.18
C SER A 69 -86.37 22.56 7.95
N ALA A 70 -86.59 21.42 8.60
CA ALA A 70 -85.78 20.22 8.41
C ALA A 70 -85.82 19.73 6.95
N SER A 71 -86.99 19.74 6.31
CA SER A 71 -87.13 19.39 4.89
C SER A 71 -86.26 20.29 4.01
N ASN A 72 -86.28 21.61 4.24
CA ASN A 72 -85.46 22.55 3.48
C ASN A 72 -83.96 22.32 3.69
N GLN A 73 -83.54 22.02 4.93
CA GLN A 73 -82.15 21.67 5.24
C GLN A 73 -81.72 20.36 4.56
N LEU A 74 -82.58 19.35 4.54
CA LEU A 74 -82.34 18.09 3.82
C LEU A 74 -82.21 18.31 2.32
N THR A 75 -83.03 19.18 1.72
CA THR A 75 -82.88 19.58 0.31
C THR A 75 -81.55 20.30 0.06
N GLN A 76 -81.14 21.22 0.95
CA GLN A 76 -79.85 21.89 0.84
C GLN A 76 -78.67 20.93 1.00
N LEU A 77 -78.80 19.94 1.88
CA LEU A 77 -77.80 18.90 2.07
C LEU A 77 -77.69 17.99 0.83
N ASP A 78 -78.81 17.57 0.23
CA ASP A 78 -78.80 16.78 -1.01
C ASP A 78 -78.11 17.53 -2.15
N ASN A 79 -78.39 18.82 -2.29
CA ASN A 79 -77.72 19.68 -3.26
C ASN A 79 -76.22 19.80 -2.96
N SER A 80 -75.86 20.09 -1.71
CA SER A 80 -74.46 20.28 -1.30
C SER A 80 -73.62 19.01 -1.49
N ILE A 81 -74.16 17.84 -1.15
CA ILE A 81 -73.49 16.55 -1.38
C ILE A 81 -73.35 16.28 -2.88
N GLY A 82 -74.34 16.66 -3.70
CA GLY A 82 -74.23 16.64 -5.16
C GLY A 82 -73.07 17.50 -5.70
N ASP A 83 -72.71 18.59 -5.02
CA ASP A 83 -71.63 19.48 -5.44
C ASP A 83 -70.24 19.03 -4.97
N VAL A 84 -70.11 18.08 -4.04
CA VAL A 84 -68.81 17.69 -3.48
C VAL A 84 -67.94 16.92 -4.49
N GLY A 85 -68.48 16.30 -5.53
CA GLY A 85 -67.67 15.72 -6.61
C GLY A 85 -67.12 14.32 -6.33
N GLY A 86 -67.42 13.34 -7.18
CA GLY A 86 -66.77 12.02 -7.15
C GLY A 86 -65.32 12.04 -7.68
N GLU A 87 -64.61 10.91 -7.60
CA GLU A 87 -63.34 10.77 -8.35
C GLU A 87 -63.65 10.79 -9.86
N ASN A 88 -62.94 11.64 -10.58
CA ASN A 88 -63.03 11.70 -12.02
C ASN A 88 -62.20 10.58 -12.64
N LEU A 89 -62.82 9.72 -13.43
CA LEU A 89 -62.18 8.52 -14.01
C LEU A 89 -61.50 8.78 -15.35
N PHE A 90 -61.64 9.97 -15.92
CA PHE A 90 -60.80 10.33 -17.06
C PHE A 90 -59.37 10.60 -16.60
N TYR A 91 -58.41 10.03 -17.31
CA TYR A 91 -57.01 10.37 -17.13
C TYR A 91 -56.70 11.77 -17.68
N ASN A 92 -55.90 12.55 -16.95
CA ASN A 92 -55.46 13.90 -17.35
C ASN A 92 -56.62 14.83 -17.79
N PRO A 93 -57.70 14.98 -16.99
CA PRO A 93 -58.87 15.76 -17.36
C PRO A 93 -58.65 17.28 -17.30
N THR A 94 -57.53 17.74 -16.73
CA THR A 94 -57.08 19.14 -16.83
C THR A 94 -56.34 19.45 -18.13
N PHE A 95 -56.00 18.42 -18.92
CA PHE A 95 -55.20 18.50 -20.14
C PHE A 95 -53.80 19.11 -19.94
N ASN A 96 -53.32 19.20 -18.69
CA ASN A 96 -52.05 19.85 -18.36
C ASN A 96 -50.83 19.05 -18.82
N LYS A 97 -50.96 17.73 -18.95
CA LYS A 97 -49.92 16.89 -19.51
C LYS A 97 -50.09 16.78 -21.03
N ALA A 98 -49.18 17.39 -21.80
CA ALA A 98 -49.17 17.28 -23.26
C ALA A 98 -48.87 15.84 -23.71
N GLY A 99 -49.46 15.42 -24.84
CA GLY A 99 -49.19 14.13 -25.46
C GLY A 99 -47.83 14.07 -26.16
N THR A 100 -47.58 13.02 -26.94
CA THR A 100 -46.34 12.87 -27.75
C THR A 100 -46.28 13.79 -28.99
N GLY A 101 -47.14 14.82 -29.03
CA GLY A 101 -47.22 15.93 -29.99
C GLY A 101 -47.87 17.15 -29.32
N THR A 102 -47.87 18.32 -29.96
CA THR A 102 -48.38 19.58 -29.37
C THR A 102 -49.90 19.74 -29.38
N ASP A 103 -50.60 18.83 -30.07
CA ASP A 103 -51.94 19.11 -30.58
C ASP A 103 -53.04 18.59 -29.64
N ILE A 104 -52.75 17.54 -28.85
CA ILE A 104 -53.69 16.97 -27.86
C ILE A 104 -52.97 16.48 -26.59
N ALA A 105 -53.70 16.41 -25.48
CA ALA A 105 -53.18 16.00 -24.18
C ALA A 105 -52.90 14.49 -24.09
N ASP A 106 -51.96 14.10 -23.23
CA ASP A 106 -51.63 12.69 -22.97
C ASP A 106 -52.89 11.94 -22.49
N GLY A 107 -53.14 10.77 -23.09
CA GLY A 107 -54.32 9.94 -22.81
C GLY A 107 -55.60 10.30 -23.57
N TRP A 108 -55.53 11.28 -24.47
CA TRP A 108 -56.64 11.68 -25.34
C TRP A 108 -56.27 11.52 -26.81
N ALA A 109 -57.27 11.24 -27.65
CA ALA A 109 -57.15 11.04 -29.09
C ALA A 109 -58.31 11.68 -29.84
N THR A 110 -58.08 12.00 -31.11
CA THR A 110 -59.08 12.56 -32.02
C THR A 110 -59.69 11.45 -32.89
N ASP A 111 -60.94 11.65 -33.31
CA ASP A 111 -61.70 10.66 -34.09
C ASP A 111 -62.74 11.33 -35.00
N GLY A 112 -62.88 10.82 -36.22
CA GLY A 112 -63.95 11.23 -37.14
C GLY A 112 -63.44 11.88 -38.44
N PRO A 113 -64.30 11.89 -39.49
CA PRO A 113 -63.89 12.19 -40.86
C PRO A 113 -63.81 13.68 -41.19
N ALA A 114 -64.29 14.59 -40.33
CA ALA A 114 -64.16 16.03 -40.59
C ALA A 114 -62.69 16.46 -40.51
N ALA A 115 -62.27 17.45 -41.30
CA ALA A 115 -60.94 18.02 -41.18
C ALA A 115 -60.89 18.94 -39.95
N SER A 116 -59.82 18.82 -39.16
CA SER A 116 -59.65 19.60 -37.94
C SER A 116 -58.18 19.88 -37.63
N VAL A 117 -57.95 20.93 -36.84
CA VAL A 117 -56.67 21.24 -36.20
C VAL A 117 -56.88 21.29 -34.70
N GLU A 118 -56.16 20.46 -33.96
CA GLU A 118 -56.21 20.42 -32.50
C GLU A 118 -55.04 21.18 -31.88
N SER A 119 -55.29 21.86 -30.75
CA SER A 119 -54.25 22.52 -29.96
C SER A 119 -54.59 22.57 -28.48
N LEU A 120 -53.56 22.63 -27.63
CA LEU A 120 -53.71 22.88 -26.19
C LEU A 120 -53.60 24.38 -25.88
N VAL A 121 -54.70 24.98 -25.45
CA VAL A 121 -54.79 26.41 -25.09
C VAL A 121 -55.00 26.57 -23.58
N ALA A 122 -54.78 27.78 -23.04
CA ALA A 122 -55.13 28.05 -21.65
C ALA A 122 -56.65 27.93 -21.45
N SER A 123 -57.07 27.24 -20.38
CA SER A 123 -58.50 27.10 -20.07
C SER A 123 -59.11 28.43 -19.66
N TRP A 124 -60.29 28.74 -20.18
CA TRP A 124 -61.04 29.94 -19.80
C TRP A 124 -61.69 29.82 -18.41
N LEU A 125 -61.73 28.62 -17.84
CA LEU A 125 -62.26 28.35 -16.50
C LEU A 125 -61.19 28.57 -15.42
N ASN A 126 -59.92 28.32 -15.76
CA ASN A 126 -58.78 28.46 -14.86
C ASN A 126 -57.48 28.64 -15.68
N ALA A 127 -56.76 29.73 -15.43
CA ALA A 127 -55.52 30.04 -16.15
C ALA A 127 -54.39 29.03 -15.92
N GLY A 128 -54.42 28.27 -14.81
CA GLY A 128 -53.46 27.19 -14.51
C GLY A 128 -53.79 25.84 -15.16
N GLU A 129 -54.87 25.76 -15.93
CA GLU A 129 -55.32 24.55 -16.62
C GLU A 129 -55.27 24.75 -18.14
N LYS A 130 -55.34 23.64 -18.88
CA LYS A 130 -55.46 23.64 -20.33
C LYS A 130 -56.87 23.27 -20.77
N ALA A 131 -57.22 23.71 -21.97
CA ALA A 131 -58.37 23.26 -22.72
C ALA A 131 -57.88 22.73 -24.07
N VAL A 132 -58.57 21.72 -24.62
CA VAL A 132 -58.33 21.30 -26.00
C VAL A 132 -59.19 22.18 -26.90
N ARG A 133 -58.56 22.92 -27.80
CA ARG A 133 -59.24 23.63 -28.88
C ARG A 133 -59.21 22.76 -30.14
N VAL A 134 -60.38 22.55 -30.72
CA VAL A 134 -60.55 21.88 -32.03
C VAL A 134 -61.10 22.90 -33.01
N GLU A 135 -60.31 23.24 -34.01
CA GLU A 135 -60.74 24.05 -35.15
C GLU A 135 -61.25 23.09 -36.23
N VAL A 136 -62.57 23.03 -36.44
CA VAL A 136 -63.20 22.10 -37.38
C VAL A 136 -63.57 22.79 -38.68
N SER A 137 -63.51 22.03 -39.77
CA SER A 137 -63.99 22.43 -41.09
C SER A 137 -64.93 21.36 -41.67
N ALA A 138 -66.02 21.83 -42.27
CA ALA A 138 -67.04 21.04 -42.94
C ALA A 138 -67.86 20.04 -42.10
N VAL A 139 -68.08 20.26 -40.80
CA VAL A 139 -68.96 19.39 -39.99
C VAL A 139 -70.44 19.48 -40.42
N GLY A 140 -71.13 18.35 -40.47
CA GLY A 140 -72.55 18.25 -40.80
C GLY A 140 -73.45 18.04 -39.58
N THR A 141 -74.76 17.87 -39.79
CA THR A 141 -75.74 17.57 -38.71
C THR A 141 -75.69 16.12 -38.24
N GLY A 142 -74.98 15.24 -38.95
CA GLY A 142 -74.77 13.83 -38.60
C GLY A 142 -73.46 13.23 -39.13
N THR A 143 -72.99 13.68 -40.29
CA THR A 143 -71.64 13.42 -40.83
C THR A 143 -71.28 14.53 -41.84
N PRO A 144 -70.01 14.89 -42.02
CA PRO A 144 -68.85 14.47 -41.23
C PRO A 144 -68.82 15.13 -39.84
N TYR A 145 -68.04 14.56 -38.93
CA TYR A 145 -67.91 15.01 -37.53
C TYR A 145 -66.46 14.92 -37.06
N LYS A 146 -66.16 15.54 -35.92
CA LYS A 146 -64.91 15.36 -35.19
C LYS A 146 -65.19 15.10 -33.72
N SER A 147 -64.39 14.27 -33.08
CA SER A 147 -64.52 13.93 -31.66
C SER A 147 -63.17 13.97 -30.97
N ILE A 148 -63.20 14.27 -29.68
CA ILE A 148 -62.12 13.95 -28.76
C ILE A 148 -62.60 12.79 -27.87
N ARG A 149 -61.72 11.84 -27.59
CA ARG A 149 -62.01 10.67 -26.74
C ARG A 149 -60.77 10.21 -25.98
N PRO A 150 -60.91 9.42 -24.90
CA PRO A 150 -59.78 8.74 -24.30
C PRO A 150 -59.06 7.80 -25.28
N THR A 151 -57.75 7.62 -25.12
CA THR A 151 -56.96 6.64 -25.88
C THR A 151 -57.32 5.22 -25.49
N GLY A 152 -57.35 4.29 -26.45
CA GLY A 152 -57.41 2.85 -26.18
C GLY A 152 -56.17 2.14 -26.73
N GLY A 153 -56.04 0.83 -26.48
CA GLY A 153 -54.91 0.02 -26.97
C GLY A 153 -53.70 0.03 -26.01
N THR A 154 -52.48 0.18 -26.52
CA THR A 154 -51.22 0.02 -25.74
C THR A 154 -51.05 1.02 -24.58
N LYS A 155 -51.74 2.16 -24.64
CA LYS A 155 -51.88 3.13 -23.54
C LYS A 155 -53.37 3.40 -23.30
N ASP A 156 -54.09 2.36 -22.89
CA ASP A 156 -55.52 2.46 -22.64
C ASP A 156 -55.81 3.38 -21.45
N ARG A 157 -56.55 4.46 -21.72
CA ARG A 157 -57.00 5.46 -20.75
C ARG A 157 -58.52 5.55 -20.73
N ARG A 158 -59.21 4.57 -21.31
CA ARG A 158 -60.66 4.46 -21.23
C ARG A 158 -61.10 4.22 -19.79
N PRO A 159 -62.20 4.85 -19.34
CA PRO A 159 -62.81 4.49 -18.07
C PRO A 159 -63.27 3.03 -18.06
N MET A 160 -63.13 2.39 -16.90
CA MET A 160 -63.65 1.04 -16.65
C MET A 160 -65.06 1.11 -16.08
N VAL A 161 -65.91 0.16 -16.44
CA VAL A 161 -67.29 0.05 -15.95
C VAL A 161 -67.65 -1.41 -15.69
N ALA A 162 -68.66 -1.63 -14.85
CA ALA A 162 -69.29 -2.93 -14.70
C ALA A 162 -70.66 -2.93 -15.37
N GLU A 163 -71.19 -4.11 -15.69
CA GLU A 163 -72.58 -4.28 -16.13
C GLU A 163 -73.56 -3.64 -15.13
N GLY A 164 -74.57 -2.92 -15.64
CA GLY A 164 -75.57 -2.23 -14.83
C GLY A 164 -75.08 -0.95 -14.15
N GLN A 165 -73.78 -0.64 -14.22
CA GLN A 165 -73.22 0.56 -13.63
C GLN A 165 -73.80 1.80 -14.30
N THR A 166 -74.42 2.67 -13.51
CA THR A 166 -74.85 3.99 -13.99
C THR A 166 -73.68 4.96 -13.93
N ILE A 167 -73.48 5.71 -15.02
CA ILE A 167 -72.40 6.68 -15.15
C ILE A 167 -72.96 8.04 -15.55
N ALA A 168 -72.24 9.08 -15.18
CA ALA A 168 -72.44 10.44 -15.65
C ALA A 168 -71.14 10.95 -16.29
N THR A 169 -71.26 11.54 -17.47
CA THR A 169 -70.16 12.25 -18.13
C THR A 169 -70.54 13.72 -18.30
N SER A 170 -69.55 14.61 -18.19
CA SER A 170 -69.74 16.04 -18.45
C SER A 170 -68.51 16.67 -19.06
N ILE A 171 -68.70 17.82 -19.69
CA ILE A 171 -67.62 18.65 -20.25
C ILE A 171 -68.04 20.11 -20.21
N TYR A 172 -67.11 21.02 -19.94
CA TYR A 172 -67.32 22.44 -20.21
C TYR A 172 -66.89 22.74 -21.63
N LEU A 173 -67.77 23.37 -22.40
CA LEU A 173 -67.52 23.67 -23.80
C LEU A 173 -67.92 25.08 -24.16
N ARG A 174 -67.11 25.74 -25.00
CA ARG A 174 -67.43 27.03 -25.62
C ARG A 174 -66.90 27.07 -27.06
N GLY A 175 -67.39 27.98 -27.88
CA GLY A 175 -66.90 28.10 -29.25
C GLY A 175 -67.81 28.88 -30.19
N THR A 176 -67.64 28.63 -31.48
CA THR A 176 -68.43 29.26 -32.55
C THR A 176 -69.92 28.91 -32.43
N ALA A 177 -70.78 29.92 -32.32
CA ALA A 177 -72.22 29.73 -32.25
C ALA A 177 -72.76 29.09 -33.53
N GLY A 178 -73.68 28.13 -33.39
CA GLY A 178 -74.25 27.36 -34.50
C GLY A 178 -73.58 26.00 -34.75
N LEU A 179 -72.41 25.76 -34.16
CA LEU A 179 -71.90 24.41 -33.98
C LEU A 179 -72.72 23.67 -32.90
N GLY A 180 -72.72 22.34 -32.99
CA GLY A 180 -73.42 21.44 -32.09
C GLY A 180 -72.49 20.44 -31.43
N PHE A 181 -72.92 19.89 -30.30
CA PHE A 181 -72.17 18.92 -29.52
C PHE A 181 -73.05 17.74 -29.07
N ARG A 182 -72.48 16.53 -29.08
CA ARG A 182 -73.08 15.32 -28.50
C ARG A 182 -72.06 14.48 -27.76
N PHE A 183 -72.52 13.87 -26.67
CA PHE A 183 -71.83 12.73 -26.08
C PHE A 183 -72.23 11.45 -26.80
N PHE A 184 -71.28 10.55 -27.04
CA PHE A 184 -71.56 9.13 -27.28
C PHE A 184 -70.80 8.30 -26.26
N ILE A 185 -71.47 7.33 -25.66
CA ILE A 185 -70.81 6.35 -24.79
C ILE A 185 -70.86 5.02 -25.51
N GLN A 186 -69.75 4.60 -26.09
CA GLN A 186 -69.65 3.33 -26.78
C GLN A 186 -69.17 2.26 -25.80
N TRP A 187 -70.07 1.35 -25.45
CA TRP A 187 -69.79 0.26 -24.52
C TRP A 187 -69.02 -0.86 -25.19
N ILE A 188 -67.98 -1.35 -24.51
CA ILE A 188 -67.07 -2.37 -25.01
C ILE A 188 -67.08 -3.56 -24.05
N ASN A 189 -67.19 -4.77 -24.58
CA ASN A 189 -67.11 -6.00 -23.81
C ASN A 189 -65.64 -6.42 -23.56
N ALA A 190 -65.44 -7.49 -22.77
CA ALA A 190 -64.11 -8.01 -22.45
C ALA A 190 -63.30 -8.46 -23.69
N THR A 191 -63.96 -8.80 -24.80
CA THR A 191 -63.31 -9.19 -26.06
C THR A 191 -62.97 -8.01 -26.97
N GLY A 192 -63.25 -6.76 -26.53
CA GLY A 192 -62.98 -5.55 -27.31
C GLY A 192 -64.06 -5.17 -28.33
N SER A 193 -65.20 -5.89 -28.37
CA SER A 193 -66.31 -5.63 -29.29
C SER A 193 -67.27 -4.58 -28.75
N VAL A 194 -67.83 -3.77 -29.65
CA VAL A 194 -68.85 -2.77 -29.34
C VAL A 194 -70.20 -3.44 -29.06
N ILE A 195 -70.81 -3.12 -27.92
CA ILE A 195 -72.13 -3.63 -27.53
C ILE A 195 -73.24 -2.66 -28.00
N SER A 196 -73.14 -1.39 -27.60
CA SER A 196 -74.06 -0.32 -28.00
C SER A 196 -73.42 1.05 -27.81
N ALA A 197 -74.02 2.09 -28.39
CA ALA A 197 -73.49 3.46 -28.35
C ALA A 197 -74.59 4.52 -28.12
N PRO A 198 -75.22 4.57 -26.93
CA PRO A 198 -76.16 5.65 -26.60
C PRO A 198 -75.52 7.03 -26.76
N ASN A 199 -76.33 8.01 -27.17
CA ASN A 199 -75.92 9.39 -27.34
C ASN A 199 -76.90 10.38 -26.69
N SER A 200 -76.38 11.56 -26.37
CA SER A 200 -77.19 12.66 -25.86
C SER A 200 -78.01 13.32 -26.97
N GLY A 201 -78.96 14.17 -26.57
CA GLY A 201 -79.52 15.19 -27.48
C GLY A 201 -78.42 16.12 -28.02
N MET A 202 -78.74 16.85 -29.10
CA MET A 202 -77.83 17.88 -29.65
C MET A 202 -77.79 19.09 -28.72
N PHE A 203 -76.62 19.42 -28.21
CA PHE A 203 -76.38 20.66 -27.47
C PHE A 203 -75.85 21.75 -28.41
N THR A 204 -76.29 22.98 -28.24
CA THR A 204 -75.81 24.13 -29.04
C THR A 204 -74.60 24.76 -28.39
N ILE A 205 -73.54 24.99 -29.16
CA ILE A 205 -72.32 25.64 -28.69
C ILE A 205 -72.51 27.16 -28.66
N THR A 206 -72.00 27.82 -27.62
CA THR A 206 -72.04 29.28 -27.47
C THR A 206 -70.67 29.82 -27.03
N ALA A 207 -70.46 31.12 -27.19
CA ALA A 207 -69.20 31.77 -26.81
C ALA A 207 -69.01 31.89 -25.28
N ALA A 208 -70.10 31.99 -24.50
CA ALA A 208 -70.05 32.15 -23.05
C ALA A 208 -69.53 30.89 -22.32
N GLY A 209 -69.76 29.72 -22.94
CA GLY A 209 -69.40 28.43 -22.40
C GLY A 209 -70.38 27.91 -21.36
N LYS A 210 -70.59 26.59 -21.37
CA LYS A 210 -71.49 25.91 -20.44
C LYS A 210 -70.99 24.48 -20.18
N ARG A 211 -71.36 23.92 -19.01
CA ARG A 211 -71.19 22.51 -18.71
C ARG A 211 -72.36 21.72 -19.28
N GLU A 212 -72.09 20.83 -20.21
CA GLU A 212 -73.06 19.84 -20.69
C GLU A 212 -72.80 18.50 -20.03
N GLN A 213 -73.85 17.70 -19.88
CA GLN A 213 -73.78 16.40 -19.22
C GLN A 213 -74.68 15.37 -19.90
N PHE A 214 -74.31 14.10 -19.72
CA PHE A 214 -75.07 12.96 -20.20
C PHE A 214 -74.86 11.77 -19.28
N SER A 215 -75.94 11.02 -19.03
CA SER A 215 -75.90 9.83 -18.19
C SER A 215 -76.40 8.62 -18.97
N ALA A 216 -75.80 7.47 -18.71
CA ALA A 216 -76.19 6.21 -19.30
C ALA A 216 -75.93 5.05 -18.33
N VAL A 217 -76.59 3.93 -18.58
CA VAL A 217 -76.41 2.68 -17.82
C VAL A 217 -75.62 1.71 -18.69
N ALA A 218 -74.56 1.11 -18.14
CA ALA A 218 -73.76 0.11 -18.82
C ALA A 218 -74.62 -1.14 -19.11
N PRO A 219 -74.70 -1.60 -20.38
CA PRO A 219 -75.47 -2.78 -20.75
C PRO A 219 -74.78 -4.07 -20.27
N ALA A 220 -75.48 -5.20 -20.41
CA ALA A 220 -74.94 -6.50 -20.05
C ALA A 220 -73.63 -6.82 -20.76
N GLY A 221 -72.63 -7.31 -20.01
CA GLY A 221 -71.30 -7.65 -20.50
C GLY A 221 -70.34 -6.48 -20.80
N ALA A 222 -70.70 -5.23 -20.48
CA ALA A 222 -69.80 -4.08 -20.62
C ALA A 222 -68.68 -4.08 -19.56
N VAL A 223 -67.44 -3.81 -19.97
CA VAL A 223 -66.26 -3.72 -19.06
C VAL A 223 -65.52 -2.39 -19.15
N THR A 224 -65.66 -1.69 -20.28
CA THR A 224 -65.06 -0.37 -20.52
C THR A 224 -65.88 0.39 -21.56
N CYS A 225 -65.61 1.68 -21.74
CA CYS A 225 -66.27 2.49 -22.75
C CYS A 225 -65.34 3.52 -23.38
N TYR A 226 -65.60 3.85 -24.65
CA TYR A 226 -65.18 5.14 -25.18
C TYR A 226 -66.24 6.19 -24.90
N VAL A 227 -65.80 7.35 -24.43
CA VAL A 227 -66.65 8.55 -24.36
C VAL A 227 -66.20 9.49 -25.46
N TYR A 228 -67.03 9.66 -26.47
CA TYR A 228 -66.78 10.59 -27.56
C TYR A 228 -67.42 11.93 -27.24
N LEU A 229 -66.58 12.96 -27.19
CA LEU A 229 -66.96 14.36 -27.11
C LEU A 229 -67.03 14.88 -28.54
N ARG A 230 -68.20 14.79 -29.18
CA ARG A 230 -68.34 14.92 -30.64
C ARG A 230 -68.95 16.24 -31.06
N ILE A 231 -68.33 16.88 -32.05
CA ILE A 231 -68.67 18.16 -32.65
C ILE A 231 -69.43 17.93 -33.97
N TYR A 232 -70.50 18.68 -34.15
CA TYR A 232 -71.39 18.70 -35.31
C TYR A 232 -71.72 20.12 -35.74
N SER A 233 -72.44 20.27 -36.85
CA SER A 233 -73.29 21.43 -37.09
C SER A 233 -74.62 21.26 -36.36
N ALA A 234 -75.11 22.30 -35.65
CA ALA A 234 -76.36 22.19 -34.90
C ALA A 234 -77.59 22.07 -35.83
N THR A 235 -77.60 22.86 -36.90
CA THR A 235 -78.74 22.96 -37.86
C THR A 235 -78.33 22.79 -39.32
N GLY A 236 -77.03 22.70 -39.62
CA GLY A 236 -76.48 22.69 -40.98
C GLY A 236 -76.04 24.06 -41.49
N ALA A 237 -76.40 25.16 -40.79
CA ALA A 237 -76.07 26.52 -41.21
C ALA A 237 -74.60 26.91 -40.94
N VAL A 238 -73.99 26.36 -39.90
CA VAL A 238 -72.59 26.61 -39.52
C VAL A 238 -71.85 25.30 -39.56
N THR A 239 -70.89 25.18 -40.47
CA THR A 239 -70.14 23.93 -40.72
C THR A 239 -68.64 24.05 -40.42
N ALA A 240 -68.18 25.21 -39.99
CA ALA A 240 -66.78 25.45 -39.61
C ALA A 240 -66.71 26.42 -38.42
N GLY A 241 -65.63 26.32 -37.64
CA GLY A 241 -65.41 27.13 -36.45
C GLY A 241 -64.53 26.42 -35.44
N TYR A 242 -64.45 26.93 -34.22
CA TYR A 242 -63.68 26.31 -33.15
C TYR A 242 -64.57 25.90 -31.99
N VAL A 243 -64.14 24.85 -31.29
CA VAL A 243 -64.70 24.42 -30.00
C VAL A 243 -63.56 24.23 -29.02
N GLU A 244 -63.65 24.87 -27.86
CA GLU A 244 -62.76 24.61 -26.73
C GLU A 244 -63.48 23.72 -25.73
N MET A 245 -62.81 22.66 -25.30
CA MET A 245 -63.31 21.69 -24.33
C MET A 245 -62.38 21.68 -23.12
N ALA A 246 -62.94 21.84 -21.92
CA ALA A 246 -62.20 21.89 -20.67
C ALA A 246 -62.87 21.02 -19.61
N ARG A 247 -62.07 20.48 -18.69
CA ARG A 247 -62.55 19.73 -17.52
C ARG A 247 -63.55 18.61 -17.87
N PRO A 248 -63.23 17.67 -18.79
CA PRO A 248 -64.02 16.45 -18.94
C PRO A 248 -64.12 15.74 -17.59
N GLN A 249 -65.28 15.20 -17.29
CA GLN A 249 -65.50 14.37 -16.13
C GLN A 249 -66.31 13.15 -16.48
N PHE A 250 -65.86 12.00 -15.99
CA PHE A 250 -66.60 10.75 -16.02
C PHE A 250 -66.61 10.17 -14.63
N GLU A 251 -67.79 9.80 -14.14
CA GLU A 251 -67.94 9.27 -12.80
C GLU A 251 -69.12 8.31 -12.70
N TYR A 252 -69.13 7.56 -11.62
CA TYR A 252 -70.23 6.67 -11.28
C TYR A 252 -71.36 7.48 -10.63
N GLY A 253 -72.58 7.32 -11.14
CA GLY A 253 -73.75 8.03 -10.66
C GLY A 253 -74.70 8.46 -11.77
N THR A 254 -75.86 8.98 -11.39
CA THR A 254 -76.94 9.40 -12.30
C THR A 254 -76.79 10.83 -12.80
N ARG A 255 -75.97 11.66 -12.14
CA ARG A 255 -75.77 13.09 -12.44
C ARG A 255 -74.29 13.46 -12.30
N ALA A 256 -73.85 14.46 -13.05
CA ALA A 256 -72.50 14.99 -12.92
C ALA A 256 -72.42 15.91 -11.69
N THR A 257 -71.60 15.54 -10.72
CA THR A 257 -71.31 16.23 -9.47
C THR A 257 -70.26 17.34 -9.67
N GLY A 258 -69.83 18.03 -8.60
CA GLY A 258 -68.74 19.01 -8.69
C GLY A 258 -67.49 18.45 -9.38
N TRP A 259 -66.79 19.28 -10.17
CA TRP A 259 -65.63 18.82 -10.92
C TRP A 259 -64.43 18.56 -10.00
N ARG A 260 -63.75 17.42 -10.20
CA ARG A 260 -62.48 17.07 -9.57
C ARG A 260 -61.49 16.51 -10.59
N ASP A 261 -60.21 16.68 -10.30
CA ASP A 261 -59.12 16.12 -11.11
C ASP A 261 -58.92 14.62 -10.82
N ASN A 262 -58.25 13.92 -11.72
CA ASN A 262 -57.87 12.52 -11.54
C ASN A 262 -56.48 12.40 -10.91
N GLY A 263 -56.35 11.64 -9.82
CA GLY A 263 -55.10 11.53 -9.05
C GLY A 263 -53.99 10.69 -9.71
N GLN A 264 -54.26 9.99 -10.81
CA GLN A 264 -53.33 8.99 -11.36
C GLN A 264 -52.03 9.59 -11.92
N VAL A 265 -52.06 10.81 -12.48
CA VAL A 265 -50.84 11.49 -12.94
C VAL A 265 -49.93 11.81 -11.75
N ASN A 266 -50.50 12.30 -10.65
CA ASN A 266 -49.76 12.64 -9.45
C ASN A 266 -49.20 11.40 -8.74
N ALA A 267 -49.98 10.31 -8.67
CA ALA A 267 -49.55 9.06 -8.06
C ALA A 267 -48.29 8.46 -8.75
N ALA A 268 -48.24 8.51 -10.09
CA ALA A 268 -47.08 8.04 -10.84
C ALA A 268 -45.81 8.87 -10.56
N ASN A 269 -45.93 10.19 -10.48
CA ASN A 269 -44.81 11.07 -10.15
C ASN A 269 -44.32 10.83 -8.71
N ILE A 270 -45.23 10.71 -7.74
CA ILE A 270 -44.88 10.42 -6.34
C ILE A 270 -44.14 9.09 -6.24
N GLY A 271 -44.58 8.04 -6.95
CA GLY A 271 -43.89 6.75 -6.97
C GLY A 271 -42.46 6.83 -7.53
N ALA A 272 -42.27 7.57 -8.63
CA ALA A 272 -40.94 7.78 -9.21
C ALA A 272 -40.00 8.57 -8.27
N THR A 273 -40.51 9.63 -7.63
CA THR A 273 -39.76 10.39 -6.63
C THR A 273 -39.40 9.53 -5.41
N SER A 274 -40.33 8.72 -4.91
CA SER A 274 -40.05 7.79 -3.79
C SER A 274 -38.95 6.80 -4.15
N ALA A 275 -39.03 6.15 -5.32
CA ALA A 275 -38.01 5.20 -5.75
C ALA A 275 -36.62 5.85 -5.91
N ALA A 276 -36.56 7.10 -6.38
CA ALA A 276 -35.32 7.86 -6.46
C ALA A 276 -34.76 8.19 -5.05
N VAL A 277 -35.63 8.56 -4.11
CA VAL A 277 -35.25 8.80 -2.70
C VAL A 277 -34.75 7.51 -2.04
N ASP A 278 -35.42 6.38 -2.24
CA ASP A 278 -34.99 5.07 -1.71
C ASP A 278 -33.61 4.65 -2.26
N SER A 279 -33.39 4.89 -3.56
CA SER A 279 -32.08 4.65 -4.20
C SER A 279 -30.99 5.54 -3.62
N LEU A 280 -31.29 6.83 -3.39
CA LEU A 280 -30.36 7.77 -2.78
C LEU A 280 -30.04 7.39 -1.33
N SER A 281 -31.06 7.01 -0.54
CA SER A 281 -30.87 6.53 0.84
C SER A 281 -29.92 5.34 0.88
N SER A 282 -30.14 4.35 0.02
CA SER A 282 -29.29 3.16 -0.08
C SER A 282 -27.83 3.51 -0.43
N ALA A 283 -27.63 4.44 -1.37
CA ALA A 283 -26.29 4.90 -1.74
C ALA A 283 -25.58 5.64 -0.60
N VAL A 284 -26.31 6.50 0.13
CA VAL A 284 -25.78 7.23 1.30
C VAL A 284 -25.40 6.27 2.43
N ASP A 285 -26.21 5.24 2.70
CA ASP A 285 -25.90 4.24 3.73
C ASP A 285 -24.64 3.43 3.38
N GLN A 286 -24.47 3.06 2.10
CA GLN A 286 -23.27 2.38 1.63
C GLN A 286 -22.02 3.28 1.74
N GLN A 287 -22.16 4.57 1.42
CA GLN A 287 -21.08 5.54 1.64
C GLN A 287 -20.74 5.68 3.12
N GLY A 288 -21.73 5.77 4.01
CA GLY A 288 -21.52 5.84 5.47
C GLY A 288 -20.76 4.63 6.01
N SER A 289 -21.09 3.43 5.53
CA SER A 289 -20.39 2.19 5.88
C SER A 289 -18.92 2.21 5.39
N THR A 290 -18.70 2.68 4.16
CA THR A 290 -17.35 2.81 3.58
C THR A 290 -16.50 3.81 4.35
N LEU A 291 -17.06 4.98 4.68
CA LEU A 291 -16.37 6.02 5.47
C LEU A 291 -16.01 5.53 6.87
N THR A 292 -16.88 4.75 7.51
CA THR A 292 -16.59 4.13 8.81
C THR A 292 -15.39 3.18 8.73
N SER A 293 -15.30 2.38 7.68
CA SER A 293 -14.15 1.49 7.44
C SER A 293 -12.86 2.28 7.19
N VAL A 294 -12.93 3.34 6.38
CA VAL A 294 -11.79 4.23 6.13
C VAL A 294 -11.31 4.89 7.44
N ALA A 295 -12.22 5.40 8.26
CA ALA A 295 -11.88 5.98 9.56
C ALA A 295 -11.17 4.97 10.46
N GLY A 296 -11.64 3.72 10.53
CA GLY A 296 -10.99 2.65 11.30
C GLY A 296 -9.57 2.33 10.82
N ARG A 297 -9.35 2.31 9.50
CA ARG A 297 -8.01 2.14 8.91
C ARG A 297 -7.09 3.31 9.25
N THR A 298 -7.59 4.54 9.18
CA THR A 298 -6.83 5.75 9.52
C THR A 298 -6.40 5.73 10.99
N THR A 299 -7.32 5.44 11.92
CA THR A 299 -6.98 5.32 13.35
C THR A 299 -5.94 4.22 13.60
N THR A 300 -6.05 3.08 12.91
CA THR A 300 -5.06 2.00 13.03
C THR A 300 -3.69 2.44 12.55
N LEU A 301 -3.62 3.15 11.41
CA LEU A 301 -2.38 3.67 10.86
C LEU A 301 -1.76 4.74 11.77
N GLU A 302 -2.58 5.67 12.28
CA GLU A 302 -2.15 6.70 13.23
C GLU A 302 -1.54 6.08 14.48
N ASN A 303 -2.20 5.06 15.05
CA ASN A 303 -1.68 4.33 16.20
C ASN A 303 -0.38 3.60 15.89
N ALA A 304 -0.25 2.99 14.71
CA ALA A 304 0.96 2.29 14.29
C ALA A 304 2.15 3.24 14.08
N VAL A 305 1.91 4.42 13.49
CA VAL A 305 2.96 5.41 13.22
C VAL A 305 3.39 6.14 14.49
N ASN A 306 2.44 6.59 15.31
CA ASN A 306 2.69 7.42 16.49
C ASN A 306 2.96 6.62 17.78
N SER A 307 2.96 5.28 17.73
CA SER A 307 3.27 4.45 18.89
C SER A 307 4.69 4.75 19.40
N THR A 308 4.82 5.12 20.67
CA THR A 308 6.13 5.33 21.30
C THR A 308 6.92 4.03 21.45
N THR A 309 6.24 2.88 21.48
CA THR A 309 6.84 1.55 21.67
C THR A 309 7.22 0.89 20.35
N ASN A 310 6.32 0.93 19.35
CA ASN A 310 6.46 0.18 18.09
C ASN A 310 6.40 1.06 16.84
N GLY A 311 6.39 2.39 17.01
CA GLY A 311 6.32 3.35 15.92
C GLY A 311 7.51 3.24 14.97
N LEU A 312 7.31 3.76 13.76
CA LEU A 312 8.32 3.68 12.71
C LEU A 312 9.66 4.28 13.13
N ALA A 313 9.64 5.41 13.84
CA ALA A 313 10.84 6.04 14.38
C ALA A 313 11.58 5.11 15.36
N THR A 314 10.85 4.50 16.32
CA THR A 314 11.44 3.57 17.29
C THR A 314 12.04 2.34 16.61
N LYS A 315 11.36 1.75 15.62
CA LYS A 315 11.90 0.61 14.83
C LYS A 315 13.13 1.00 14.01
N ALA A 316 13.12 2.17 13.39
CA ALA A 316 14.28 2.66 12.65
C ALA A 316 15.49 2.87 13.58
N SER A 317 15.27 3.45 14.76
CA SER A 317 16.30 3.57 15.80
C SER A 317 16.79 2.22 16.31
N ALA A 318 15.90 1.23 16.49
CA ALA A 318 16.29 -0.12 16.91
C ALA A 318 17.18 -0.80 15.85
N SER A 319 16.81 -0.74 14.57
CA SER A 319 17.63 -1.28 13.48
C SER A 319 18.99 -0.60 13.38
N ALA A 320 19.05 0.73 13.58
CA ALA A 320 20.32 1.46 13.65
C ALA A 320 21.16 1.02 14.85
N LEU A 321 20.55 0.79 16.01
CA LEU A 321 21.24 0.30 17.21
C LEU A 321 21.77 -1.12 17.02
N ASP A 322 21.02 -2.02 16.39
CA ASP A 322 21.48 -3.38 16.05
C ASP A 322 22.68 -3.33 15.10
N ALA A 323 22.65 -2.45 14.10
CA ALA A 323 23.77 -2.27 13.17
C ALA A 323 25.04 -1.76 13.89
N VAL A 324 24.89 -0.81 14.83
CA VAL A 324 26.01 -0.32 15.65
C VAL A 324 26.52 -1.42 16.58
N THR A 325 25.62 -2.17 17.23
CA THR A 325 25.95 -3.29 18.10
C THR A 325 26.79 -4.33 17.36
N ASN A 326 26.35 -4.74 16.16
CA ASN A 326 27.08 -5.70 15.33
C ASN A 326 28.48 -5.17 14.93
N ARG A 327 28.59 -3.88 14.59
CA ARG A 327 29.90 -3.26 14.28
C ARG A 327 30.82 -3.21 15.48
N VAL A 328 30.30 -2.90 16.67
CA VAL A 328 31.07 -2.86 17.92
C VAL A 328 31.54 -4.27 18.27
N SER A 329 30.67 -5.28 18.22
CA SER A 329 31.05 -6.67 18.50
C SER A 329 32.12 -7.18 17.52
N ALA A 330 32.05 -6.82 16.23
CA ALA A 330 33.09 -7.15 15.27
C ALA A 330 34.43 -6.48 15.61
N ALA A 331 34.40 -5.19 15.98
CA ALA A 331 35.59 -4.45 16.40
C ALA A 331 36.21 -5.01 17.70
N GLU A 332 35.37 -5.38 18.67
CA GLU A 332 35.80 -6.04 19.91
C GLU A 332 36.48 -7.38 19.64
N GLY A 333 35.96 -8.18 18.69
CA GLY A 333 36.62 -9.42 18.26
C GLY A 333 38.00 -9.21 17.62
N VAL A 334 38.15 -8.16 16.79
CA VAL A 334 39.45 -7.78 16.22
C VAL A 334 40.41 -7.31 17.32
N ASN A 335 39.95 -6.46 18.24
CA ASN A 335 40.77 -5.97 19.36
C ASN A 335 41.23 -7.12 20.29
N ALA A 336 40.35 -8.09 20.56
CA ALA A 336 40.71 -9.28 21.34
C ALA A 336 41.82 -10.09 20.63
N SER A 337 41.69 -10.28 19.31
CA SER A 337 42.70 -10.97 18.51
C SER A 337 44.05 -10.24 18.53
N GLN A 338 44.03 -8.92 18.36
CA GLN A 338 45.22 -8.07 18.43
C GLN A 338 45.87 -8.11 19.82
N SER A 339 45.07 -8.10 20.90
CA SER A 339 45.58 -8.20 22.27
C SER A 339 46.29 -9.54 22.52
N THR A 340 45.77 -10.63 21.98
CA THR A 340 46.45 -11.94 22.01
C THR A 340 47.79 -11.87 21.26
N SER A 341 47.82 -11.33 20.04
CA SER A 341 49.06 -11.19 19.28
C SER A 341 50.11 -10.32 20.00
N ILE A 342 49.69 -9.23 20.66
CA ILE A 342 50.59 -8.38 21.46
C ILE A 342 51.15 -9.16 22.66
N THR A 343 50.32 -9.99 23.29
CA THR A 343 50.75 -10.84 24.41
C THR A 343 51.79 -11.87 23.94
N ASP A 344 51.55 -12.51 22.79
CA ASP A 344 52.50 -13.47 22.20
C ASP A 344 53.82 -12.81 21.80
N LEU A 345 53.76 -11.61 21.23
CA LEU A 345 54.95 -10.80 20.95
C LEU A 345 55.71 -10.46 22.23
N THR A 346 55.00 -10.06 23.29
CA THR A 346 55.61 -9.75 24.60
C THR A 346 56.32 -10.97 25.17
N ASN A 347 55.67 -12.15 25.12
CA ASN A 347 56.24 -13.41 25.56
C ASN A 347 57.48 -13.80 24.74
N THR A 348 57.43 -13.62 23.41
CA THR A 348 58.54 -13.90 22.50
C THR A 348 59.75 -13.00 22.81
N VAL A 349 59.52 -11.71 23.03
CA VAL A 349 60.58 -10.76 23.43
C VAL A 349 61.18 -11.14 24.78
N GLY A 350 60.36 -11.52 25.76
CA GLY A 350 60.83 -12.00 27.07
C GLY A 350 61.71 -13.25 26.95
N ALA A 351 61.31 -14.21 26.11
CA ALA A 351 62.11 -15.41 25.85
C ALA A 351 63.47 -15.07 25.21
N ILE A 352 63.52 -14.14 24.25
CA ILE A 352 64.77 -13.67 23.63
C ILE A 352 65.70 -13.02 24.66
N GLN A 353 65.16 -12.16 25.53
CA GLN A 353 65.93 -11.52 26.59
C GLN A 353 66.52 -12.56 27.56
N SER A 354 65.74 -13.59 27.92
CA SER A 354 66.21 -14.66 28.81
C SER A 354 67.30 -15.55 28.19
N GLY A 355 67.27 -15.77 26.87
CA GLY A 355 68.21 -16.65 26.18
C GLY A 355 69.58 -16.05 25.90
N LEU A 356 69.73 -14.72 25.94
CA LEU A 356 70.98 -14.03 25.59
C LEU A 356 71.91 -13.74 26.78
N GLY A 357 71.40 -13.72 28.02
CA GLY A 357 72.19 -13.41 29.23
C GLY A 357 72.98 -12.09 29.16
N ALA A 358 73.77 -11.78 30.20
CA ALA A 358 74.63 -10.58 30.22
C ALA A 358 75.88 -10.69 29.32
N SER A 359 76.13 -11.86 28.71
CA SER A 359 77.37 -12.17 27.98
C SER A 359 77.35 -11.79 26.50
N GLY A 360 76.16 -11.70 25.89
CA GLY A 360 76.00 -11.37 24.47
C GLY A 360 76.73 -12.33 23.53
N LEU A 361 76.97 -13.58 23.97
CA LEU A 361 77.53 -14.68 23.20
C LEU A 361 76.51 -15.82 23.12
N ASP A 362 76.53 -16.60 22.03
CA ASP A 362 75.96 -17.95 22.01
C ASP A 362 77.00 -18.90 22.65
N PRO A 363 76.83 -19.31 23.93
CA PRO A 363 77.87 -20.03 24.64
C PRO A 363 77.98 -21.47 24.14
N ALA A 364 79.20 -22.01 24.14
CA ALA A 364 79.40 -23.44 23.93
C ALA A 364 78.65 -24.23 25.02
N PRO A 365 78.10 -25.42 24.71
CA PRO A 365 77.42 -26.24 25.70
C PRO A 365 78.28 -26.45 26.95
N GLY A 366 77.81 -26.01 28.12
CA GLY A 366 78.55 -26.13 29.38
C GLY A 366 79.74 -25.17 29.56
N ALA A 367 79.88 -24.15 28.70
CA ALA A 367 80.93 -23.13 28.78
C ALA A 367 80.40 -21.73 29.14
N ALA A 368 79.31 -21.68 29.90
CA ALA A 368 78.80 -20.48 30.55
C ALA A 368 78.72 -20.74 32.05
N TRP A 369 79.37 -19.87 32.84
CA TRP A 369 79.46 -19.96 34.29
C TRP A 369 78.99 -18.64 34.89
N GLN A 370 78.05 -18.66 35.83
CA GLN A 370 77.39 -17.46 36.37
C GLN A 370 77.81 -17.12 37.80
N PHE A 371 78.43 -18.08 38.50
CA PHE A 371 78.89 -17.91 39.88
C PHE A 371 77.79 -17.43 40.85
N ASP A 372 76.53 -17.80 40.61
CA ASP A 372 75.39 -17.29 41.37
C ASP A 372 75.48 -17.61 42.87
N THR A 373 75.96 -18.81 43.20
CA THR A 373 76.01 -19.30 44.59
C THR A 373 77.24 -20.15 44.92
N THR A 374 78.01 -20.58 43.92
CA THR A 374 79.18 -21.45 44.12
C THR A 374 80.32 -21.04 43.18
N VAL A 375 81.52 -21.59 43.37
CA VAL A 375 82.64 -21.39 42.44
C VAL A 375 82.52 -22.24 41.16
N GLU A 376 81.46 -23.02 40.99
CA GLU A 376 81.19 -23.84 39.79
C GLU A 376 82.36 -24.73 39.33
N GLY A 377 83.13 -25.24 40.29
CA GLY A 377 84.31 -26.09 40.05
C GLY A 377 85.57 -25.34 39.61
N TRP A 378 85.53 -24.01 39.50
CA TRP A 378 86.72 -23.18 39.26
C TRP A 378 87.66 -23.22 40.46
N SER A 379 88.96 -23.08 40.19
CA SER A 379 90.00 -23.15 41.22
C SER A 379 91.01 -22.02 41.09
N GLY A 380 91.50 -21.53 42.22
CA GLY A 380 92.57 -20.54 42.30
C GLY A 380 93.92 -21.22 42.49
N VAL A 381 94.93 -20.81 41.70
CA VAL A 381 96.34 -21.14 41.95
C VAL A 381 97.06 -19.84 42.27
N ASN A 382 97.86 -19.79 43.33
CA ASN A 382 98.44 -18.55 43.87
C ASN A 382 97.40 -17.49 44.25
N ALA A 383 96.14 -17.91 44.41
CA ALA A 383 95.00 -17.09 44.78
C ALA A 383 93.98 -17.94 45.53
N THR A 384 93.17 -17.30 46.37
CA THR A 384 91.98 -17.90 47.00
C THR A 384 90.73 -17.47 46.25
N LEU A 385 89.75 -18.37 46.15
CA LEU A 385 88.43 -18.09 45.59
C LEU A 385 87.39 -18.09 46.72
N ALA A 386 86.56 -17.05 46.75
CA ALA A 386 85.41 -16.98 47.65
C ALA A 386 84.12 -16.83 46.83
N ALA A 387 83.24 -17.83 46.90
CA ALA A 387 81.90 -17.74 46.33
C ALA A 387 81.08 -16.68 47.09
N ASN A 388 80.46 -15.77 46.35
CA ASN A 388 79.51 -14.80 46.86
C ASN A 388 78.26 -14.87 45.99
N THR A 389 77.20 -14.15 46.35
CA THR A 389 75.98 -14.12 45.56
C THR A 389 76.23 -13.36 44.25
N GLY A 390 76.21 -14.07 43.12
CA GLY A 390 76.34 -13.51 41.77
C GLY A 390 77.77 -13.25 41.28
N PHE A 391 78.80 -13.68 42.03
CA PHE A 391 80.20 -13.59 41.60
C PHE A 391 81.11 -14.49 42.44
N VAL A 392 82.28 -14.82 41.88
CA VAL A 392 83.40 -15.38 42.64
C VAL A 392 84.50 -14.34 42.81
N LYS A 393 84.91 -14.09 44.05
CA LYS A 393 86.03 -13.18 44.36
C LYS A 393 87.35 -13.94 44.27
N ILE A 394 88.28 -13.44 43.47
CA ILE A 394 89.66 -13.93 43.41
C ILE A 394 90.60 -12.97 44.15
N THR A 395 91.28 -13.49 45.17
CA THR A 395 92.24 -12.73 45.99
C THR A 395 93.63 -13.35 45.86
N PRO A 396 94.64 -12.61 45.35
CA PRO A 396 96.01 -13.11 45.25
C PRO A 396 96.59 -13.50 46.62
N THR A 397 97.32 -14.61 46.69
CA THR A 397 98.09 -15.00 47.89
C THR A 397 99.60 -14.89 47.67
N THR A 398 100.05 -15.04 46.43
CA THR A 398 101.44 -14.86 45.99
C THR A 398 101.47 -14.27 44.57
N ALA A 399 102.66 -14.03 44.01
CA ALA A 399 102.80 -13.62 42.61
C ALA A 399 102.19 -14.65 41.64
N ASP A 400 101.78 -14.19 40.46
CA ASP A 400 101.09 -14.95 39.40
C ASP A 400 99.77 -15.62 39.86
N PRO A 401 98.76 -14.86 40.34
CA PRO A 401 97.45 -15.39 40.66
C PRO A 401 96.72 -15.89 39.40
N GLN A 402 96.14 -17.08 39.48
CA GLN A 402 95.55 -17.78 38.34
C GLN A 402 94.14 -18.27 38.68
N LEU A 403 93.22 -18.12 37.75
CA LEU A 403 91.87 -18.69 37.81
C LEU A 403 91.75 -19.81 36.78
N HIS A 404 91.64 -21.04 37.24
CA HIS A 404 91.56 -22.24 36.39
C HIS A 404 90.12 -22.73 36.27
N SER A 405 89.71 -23.08 35.05
CA SER A 405 88.44 -23.75 34.80
C SER A 405 88.44 -25.15 35.43
N PRO A 406 87.23 -25.72 35.69
CA PRO A 406 87.09 -27.10 36.12
C PRO A 406 87.86 -28.08 35.22
N THR A 407 88.33 -29.21 35.76
CA THR A 407 88.98 -30.27 34.96
C THR A 407 87.99 -31.05 34.07
N ALA A 408 86.70 -31.00 34.40
CA ALA A 408 85.61 -31.56 33.62
C ALA A 408 85.00 -30.55 32.62
N SER A 409 85.77 -29.55 32.17
CA SER A 409 85.20 -28.51 31.29
C SER A 409 84.82 -29.06 29.92
N ALA A 410 83.72 -28.53 29.41
CA ALA A 410 83.15 -28.79 28.10
C ALA A 410 84.26 -28.89 27.04
N ALA A 411 84.26 -29.96 26.25
CA ALA A 411 85.04 -30.05 25.04
C ALA A 411 84.60 -28.91 24.09
N ILE A 412 85.25 -27.74 24.22
CA ILE A 412 84.89 -26.55 23.44
C ILE A 412 85.52 -26.70 22.06
N ASP A 413 84.69 -26.81 21.03
CA ASP A 413 85.15 -26.74 19.64
C ASP A 413 85.69 -25.33 19.34
N GLY A 414 87.01 -25.17 19.37
CA GLY A 414 87.66 -23.88 19.21
C GLY A 414 87.46 -23.28 17.82
N LYS A 415 87.16 -24.10 16.81
CA LYS A 415 86.78 -23.64 15.46
C LYS A 415 85.47 -22.87 15.49
N THR A 416 84.50 -23.37 16.26
CA THR A 416 83.16 -22.80 16.36
C THR A 416 83.12 -21.65 17.35
N TYR A 417 83.70 -21.81 18.55
CA TYR A 417 83.61 -20.86 19.65
C TYR A 417 84.92 -20.10 19.83
N THR A 418 85.01 -18.95 19.19
CA THR A 418 86.25 -18.17 19.04
C THR A 418 86.37 -17.00 20.02
N ARG A 419 85.45 -16.87 20.98
CA ARG A 419 85.33 -15.69 21.83
C ARG A 419 85.13 -16.10 23.27
N VAL A 420 85.95 -15.54 24.15
CA VAL A 420 85.81 -15.74 25.59
C VAL A 420 85.52 -14.38 26.21
N ARG A 421 84.44 -14.26 26.97
CA ARG A 421 84.09 -13.06 27.69
C ARG A 421 83.99 -13.33 29.17
N VAL A 422 84.35 -12.32 29.96
CA VAL A 422 84.27 -12.37 31.42
C VAL A 422 83.70 -11.06 31.92
N GLY A 423 82.63 -11.14 32.72
CA GLY A 423 82.17 -10.02 33.54
C GLY A 423 83.10 -9.87 34.74
N LEU A 424 83.79 -8.74 34.84
CA LEU A 424 84.75 -8.48 35.90
C LEU A 424 84.41 -7.18 36.62
N THR A 425 84.41 -7.23 37.95
CA THR A 425 84.38 -6.05 38.81
C THR A 425 85.71 -5.91 39.54
N ARG A 426 86.36 -4.75 39.41
CA ARG A 426 87.66 -4.55 40.07
C ARG A 426 87.49 -4.18 41.53
N ARG A 427 88.18 -4.84 42.45
CA ARG A 427 88.11 -4.58 43.91
C ARG A 427 89.41 -4.08 44.51
N GLY A 428 90.56 -4.30 43.86
CA GLY A 428 91.85 -3.81 44.35
C GLY A 428 92.92 -3.69 43.25
N GLY A 429 93.96 -2.92 43.55
CA GLY A 429 95.14 -2.69 42.71
C GLY A 429 94.88 -2.00 41.38
N SER A 430 95.92 -1.74 40.58
CA SER A 430 95.84 -1.13 39.24
C SER A 430 96.45 -1.98 38.12
N ALA A 431 97.19 -3.04 38.46
CA ALA A 431 97.86 -3.91 37.49
C ALA A 431 96.88 -4.65 36.56
N TRP A 432 97.26 -4.84 35.31
CA TRP A 432 96.53 -5.67 34.34
C TRP A 432 97.53 -6.47 33.50
N THR A 433 97.34 -7.78 33.48
CA THR A 433 98.07 -8.75 32.64
C THR A 433 97.16 -9.31 31.55
N GLY A 434 95.87 -9.51 31.85
CA GLY A 434 94.83 -9.86 30.87
C GLY A 434 95.14 -11.09 30.02
N THR A 435 95.89 -12.05 30.53
CA THR A 435 96.34 -13.19 29.73
C THR A 435 95.43 -14.39 29.99
N LEU A 436 94.94 -15.00 28.91
CA LEU A 436 94.19 -16.24 28.93
C LEU A 436 95.04 -17.34 28.32
N TYR A 437 95.43 -18.31 29.14
CA TYR A 437 96.02 -19.56 28.71
C TYR A 437 94.94 -20.61 28.51
N TYR A 438 95.23 -21.59 27.67
CA TYR A 438 94.32 -22.71 27.46
C TYR A 438 95.12 -24.01 27.30
N SER A 439 94.43 -25.13 27.46
CA SER A 439 94.99 -26.46 27.20
C SER A 439 94.18 -27.17 26.12
N THR A 440 94.86 -28.02 25.37
CA THR A 440 94.26 -28.95 24.40
C THR A 440 94.66 -30.38 24.82
N SER A 441 94.27 -31.39 24.03
CA SER A 441 94.78 -32.74 24.25
C SER A 441 96.29 -32.86 24.07
N SER A 442 96.91 -31.94 23.34
CA SER A 442 98.32 -32.01 22.93
C SER A 442 99.25 -31.24 23.88
N HIS A 443 98.75 -30.27 24.65
CA HIS A 443 99.55 -29.50 25.59
C HIS A 443 98.73 -28.98 26.79
N GLY A 444 99.42 -28.79 27.92
CA GLY A 444 98.88 -28.07 29.09
C GLY A 444 98.96 -26.55 28.93
N PHE A 445 98.73 -25.80 30.01
CA PHE A 445 98.91 -24.35 30.02
C PHE A 445 100.39 -23.99 29.81
N ALA A 446 100.71 -23.28 28.72
CA ALA A 446 102.08 -22.88 28.41
C ALA A 446 102.14 -21.47 27.80
N THR A 447 103.28 -20.79 27.95
CA THR A 447 103.50 -19.43 27.42
C THR A 447 103.35 -19.34 25.91
N SER A 448 103.56 -20.44 25.20
CA SER A 448 103.42 -20.56 23.75
C SER A 448 101.96 -20.60 23.26
N TYR A 449 100.98 -20.79 24.15
CA TYR A 449 99.55 -20.94 23.82
C TYR A 449 98.69 -20.03 24.70
N ARG A 450 98.46 -18.80 24.23
CA ARG A 450 97.76 -17.78 25.01
C ARG A 450 97.09 -16.72 24.14
N ALA A 451 96.03 -16.13 24.67
CA ALA A 451 95.45 -14.88 24.19
C ALA A 451 95.69 -13.75 25.20
N SER A 452 95.61 -12.52 24.71
CA SER A 452 95.73 -11.32 25.55
C SER A 452 94.54 -10.40 25.30
N ALA A 453 93.95 -9.89 26.37
CA ALA A 453 92.92 -8.86 26.31
C ALA A 453 93.56 -7.49 26.59
N ALA A 454 93.15 -6.47 25.83
CA ALA A 454 93.54 -5.09 26.08
C ALA A 454 93.14 -4.68 27.51
N ASN A 455 93.90 -3.78 28.13
CA ASN A 455 93.56 -3.28 29.46
C ASN A 455 92.20 -2.56 29.43
N PRO A 456 91.17 -3.08 30.13
CA PRO A 456 89.83 -2.49 30.12
C PRO A 456 89.72 -1.19 30.94
N ASN A 457 90.80 -0.77 31.62
CA ASN A 457 90.83 0.43 32.47
C ASN A 457 89.71 0.48 33.52
N ILE A 458 89.33 -0.69 34.06
CA ILE A 458 88.29 -0.80 35.09
C ILE A 458 88.77 -0.09 36.36
N ALA A 459 88.07 0.96 36.79
CA ALA A 459 88.33 1.61 38.08
C ALA A 459 87.88 0.72 39.25
N ILE A 460 88.47 0.89 40.43
CA ILE A 460 88.04 0.16 41.63
C ILE A 460 86.54 0.43 41.89
N GLY A 461 85.76 -0.64 42.04
CA GLY A 461 84.32 -0.62 42.23
C GLY A 461 83.48 -0.61 40.94
N GLN A 462 84.10 -0.51 39.76
CA GLN A 462 83.41 -0.58 38.47
C GLN A 462 83.48 -1.98 37.87
N SER A 463 82.53 -2.28 36.98
CA SER A 463 82.44 -3.54 36.23
C SER A 463 82.69 -3.29 34.74
N ALA A 464 83.28 -4.27 34.06
CA ALA A 464 83.32 -4.30 32.61
C ALA A 464 83.30 -5.73 32.09
N VAL A 465 82.90 -5.88 30.82
CA VAL A 465 83.04 -7.14 30.09
C VAL A 465 84.37 -7.12 29.36
N VAL A 466 85.22 -8.10 29.66
CA VAL A 466 86.52 -8.26 29.01
C VAL A 466 86.44 -9.40 28.02
N GLU A 467 86.92 -9.18 26.79
CA GLU A 467 86.90 -10.17 25.72
C GLU A 467 88.31 -10.60 25.32
N TRP A 468 88.49 -11.91 25.16
CA TRP A 468 89.61 -12.52 24.46
C TRP A 468 89.14 -13.04 23.10
N ASN A 469 89.77 -12.56 22.03
CA ASN A 469 89.56 -13.05 20.67
C ASN A 469 90.42 -14.29 20.44
N MET A 470 89.85 -15.46 20.62
CA MET A 470 90.58 -16.73 20.53
C MET A 470 90.86 -17.17 19.09
N ALA A 471 90.26 -16.53 18.09
CA ALA A 471 90.69 -16.66 16.69
C ALA A 471 91.99 -15.89 16.39
N ASN A 472 92.42 -14.98 17.27
CA ASN A 472 93.64 -14.20 17.12
C ASN A 472 94.49 -14.27 18.41
N LEU A 473 95.25 -15.36 18.54
CA LEU A 473 96.05 -15.63 19.73
C LEU A 473 97.28 -14.71 19.82
N ALA A 474 97.68 -14.36 21.05
CA ALA A 474 98.91 -13.63 21.31
C ALA A 474 100.16 -14.55 21.18
N ALA A 475 99.99 -15.86 21.35
CA ALA A 475 100.91 -16.90 20.91
C ALA A 475 100.15 -18.23 20.73
N GLY A 476 100.54 -19.02 19.73
CA GLY A 476 99.88 -20.29 19.40
C GLY A 476 99.38 -20.36 17.95
N GLY A 477 99.41 -19.26 17.19
CA GLY A 477 98.95 -19.25 15.80
C GLY A 477 97.45 -19.57 15.70
N THR A 478 97.10 -20.57 14.90
CA THR A 478 95.73 -21.08 14.72
C THR A 478 95.36 -22.19 15.72
N ASP A 479 96.23 -22.51 16.67
CA ASP A 479 96.08 -23.69 17.54
C ASP A 479 94.73 -23.77 18.25
N TRP A 480 94.14 -22.65 18.70
CA TRP A 480 92.80 -22.66 19.27
C TRP A 480 91.72 -23.11 18.26
N VAL A 481 91.70 -22.53 17.06
CA VAL A 481 90.66 -22.83 16.06
C VAL A 481 90.84 -24.20 15.40
N ASP A 482 92.03 -24.79 15.51
CA ASP A 482 92.34 -26.12 14.98
C ASP A 482 92.07 -27.25 15.99
N ASN A 483 91.78 -26.92 17.26
CA ASN A 483 91.68 -27.91 18.33
C ASN A 483 90.40 -27.79 19.18
N THR A 484 90.14 -28.85 19.94
CA THR A 484 89.18 -28.83 21.04
C THR A 484 89.86 -28.34 22.31
N ILE A 485 89.28 -27.33 22.94
CA ILE A 485 89.84 -26.70 24.14
C ILE A 485 89.34 -27.46 25.36
N GLN A 486 90.30 -27.90 26.18
CA GLN A 486 90.03 -28.70 27.36
C GLN A 486 89.86 -27.85 28.60
N ARG A 487 90.69 -26.81 28.81
CA ARG A 487 90.65 -25.97 30.01
C ARG A 487 91.10 -24.54 29.73
N LEU A 488 90.68 -23.62 30.58
CA LEU A 488 91.03 -22.21 30.57
C LEU A 488 91.78 -21.83 31.84
N ARG A 489 92.73 -20.92 31.71
CA ARG A 489 93.43 -20.29 32.83
C ARG A 489 93.52 -18.79 32.59
N PHE A 490 92.87 -18.00 33.44
CA PHE A 490 92.97 -16.55 33.41
C PHE A 490 94.02 -16.05 34.39
N ASN A 491 94.87 -15.14 33.92
CA ASN A 491 95.76 -14.32 34.74
C ASN A 491 95.36 -12.86 34.49
N PHE A 492 94.45 -12.34 35.32
CA PHE A 492 93.97 -10.97 35.17
C PHE A 492 95.06 -9.93 35.46
N ALA A 493 95.90 -10.16 36.46
CA ALA A 493 97.01 -9.27 36.86
C ALA A 493 98.09 -10.05 37.62
N ASN A 494 99.33 -9.54 37.63
CA ASN A 494 100.44 -10.07 38.43
C ASN A 494 100.82 -9.09 39.55
N ALA A 495 99.95 -8.92 40.55
CA ALA A 495 100.19 -8.09 41.73
C ALA A 495 99.37 -8.61 42.93
N LEU A 496 99.90 -8.44 44.16
CA LEU A 496 99.27 -8.94 45.39
C LEU A 496 97.98 -8.19 45.78
N ASP A 497 97.84 -6.94 45.35
CA ASP A 497 96.69 -6.09 45.63
C ASP A 497 95.58 -6.20 44.57
N ALA A 498 95.80 -6.95 43.49
CA ALA A 498 94.89 -7.03 42.36
C ALA A 498 93.73 -8.02 42.61
N VAL A 499 92.73 -7.56 43.37
CA VAL A 499 91.50 -8.31 43.68
C VAL A 499 90.43 -8.05 42.62
N PHE A 500 89.79 -9.11 42.13
CA PHE A 500 88.67 -9.04 41.18
C PHE A 500 87.49 -9.87 41.68
N ASP A 501 86.29 -9.38 41.43
CA ASP A 501 85.09 -10.22 41.43
C ASP A 501 84.85 -10.65 39.97
N VAL A 502 84.62 -11.93 39.77
CA VAL A 502 84.26 -12.52 38.48
C VAL A 502 82.78 -12.81 38.51
N ASP A 503 82.02 -11.98 37.81
CA ASP A 503 80.57 -12.02 37.79
C ASP A 503 80.08 -13.21 36.94
N TRP A 504 80.67 -13.42 35.77
CA TRP A 504 80.38 -14.59 34.92
C TRP A 504 81.51 -14.80 33.91
N ILE A 505 81.64 -16.02 33.39
CA ILE A 505 82.55 -16.39 32.28
C ILE A 505 81.73 -17.07 31.20
N ALA A 506 81.92 -16.69 29.93
CA ALA A 506 81.30 -17.37 28.79
C ALA A 506 82.29 -17.57 27.66
N VAL A 507 82.36 -18.80 27.13
CA VAL A 507 83.02 -19.09 25.85
C VAL A 507 81.95 -19.29 24.80
N GLY A 508 82.02 -18.56 23.70
CA GLY A 508 81.01 -18.60 22.66
C GLY A 508 81.54 -18.11 21.33
N ARG A 509 80.63 -17.93 20.38
CA ARG A 509 80.94 -17.38 19.05
C ARG A 509 80.36 -15.98 18.89
N VAL A 510 81.09 -15.10 18.22
CA VAL A 510 80.57 -13.81 17.76
C VAL A 510 80.00 -14.03 16.36
N GLY A 511 78.71 -14.39 16.29
CA GLY A 511 77.86 -14.41 15.08
C GLY A 511 77.55 -15.80 14.49
N PRO A 512 76.34 -16.03 13.95
CA PRO A 512 75.17 -15.14 13.95
C PRO A 512 74.50 -15.18 15.33
N GLY A 513 74.14 -14.01 15.88
CA GLY A 513 73.46 -13.93 17.18
C GLY A 513 72.12 -14.64 17.16
N ALA A 514 71.31 -14.43 18.21
CA ALA A 514 69.89 -14.78 18.22
C ALA A 514 69.15 -14.51 16.88
N SER A 515 69.66 -13.60 16.05
CA SER A 515 69.32 -13.40 14.64
C SER A 515 69.21 -14.64 13.76
N SER A 516 69.99 -15.72 13.85
CA SER A 516 69.80 -16.86 12.92
C SER A 516 68.61 -17.74 13.29
N LYS A 517 68.44 -18.08 14.57
CA LYS A 517 67.23 -18.75 15.07
C LYS A 517 66.00 -17.84 14.98
N ALA A 518 66.15 -16.54 15.23
CA ALA A 518 65.09 -15.55 15.04
C ALA A 518 64.76 -15.34 13.55
N VAL A 519 65.73 -15.37 12.63
CA VAL A 519 65.48 -15.36 11.17
C VAL A 519 64.87 -16.69 10.72
N GLN A 520 65.20 -17.82 11.35
CA GLN A 520 64.60 -19.11 11.04
C GLN A 520 63.15 -19.18 11.53
N SER A 521 62.86 -18.68 12.74
CA SER A 521 61.50 -18.51 13.26
C SER A 521 60.72 -17.49 12.45
N LEU A 522 61.30 -16.31 12.18
CA LEU A 522 60.68 -15.28 11.35
C LEU A 522 60.45 -15.78 9.92
N SER A 523 61.35 -16.59 9.35
CA SER A 523 61.17 -17.21 8.03
C SER A 523 60.01 -18.21 8.06
N SER A 524 59.90 -19.02 9.12
CA SER A 524 58.76 -19.93 9.31
C SER A 524 57.43 -19.17 9.45
N ASP A 525 57.40 -18.13 10.29
CA ASP A 525 56.21 -17.31 10.53
C ASP A 525 55.82 -16.52 9.28
N VAL A 526 56.79 -15.93 8.56
CA VAL A 526 56.56 -15.24 7.28
C VAL A 526 56.09 -16.22 6.20
N THR A 527 56.57 -17.45 6.19
CA THR A 527 56.10 -18.51 5.26
C THR A 527 54.66 -18.92 5.59
N GLN A 528 54.33 -19.08 6.88
CA GLN A 528 52.97 -19.40 7.32
C GLN A 528 52.00 -18.23 7.07
N GLN A 529 52.42 -17.01 7.35
CA GLN A 529 51.69 -15.78 7.01
C GLN A 529 51.52 -15.63 5.50
N GLY A 530 52.53 -15.94 4.70
CA GLY A 530 52.45 -15.93 3.23
C GLY A 530 51.41 -16.93 2.68
N SER A 531 51.37 -18.13 3.27
CA SER A 531 50.34 -19.14 2.96
C SER A 531 48.95 -18.67 3.36
N THR A 532 48.83 -18.06 4.55
CA THR A 532 47.56 -17.50 5.04
C THR A 532 47.11 -16.33 4.18
N LEU A 533 48.00 -15.41 3.83
CA LEU A 533 47.73 -14.27 2.98
C LEU A 533 47.35 -14.71 1.56
N THR A 534 47.96 -15.77 1.05
CA THR A 534 47.58 -16.37 -0.23
C THR A 534 46.18 -16.98 -0.16
N SER A 535 45.85 -17.68 0.93
CA SER A 535 44.49 -18.21 1.14
C SER A 535 43.44 -17.09 1.31
N GLN A 536 43.79 -16.01 2.01
CA GLN A 536 42.95 -14.83 2.17
C GLN A 536 42.81 -14.06 0.85
N ALA A 537 43.87 -13.96 0.04
CA ALA A 537 43.82 -13.35 -1.29
C ALA A 537 42.97 -14.19 -2.26
N GLN A 538 43.01 -15.51 -2.18
CA GLN A 538 42.10 -16.40 -2.92
C GLN A 538 40.65 -16.22 -2.46
N ALA A 539 40.41 -16.10 -1.15
CA ALA A 539 39.08 -15.81 -0.62
C ALA A 539 38.59 -14.41 -1.04
N LEU A 540 39.49 -13.42 -1.09
CA LEU A 540 39.19 -12.07 -1.56
C LEU A 540 38.92 -12.06 -3.06
N LEU A 541 39.67 -12.80 -3.87
CA LEU A 541 39.42 -12.96 -5.31
C LEU A 541 38.09 -13.67 -5.56
N ALA A 542 37.77 -14.70 -4.79
CA ALA A 542 36.47 -15.36 -4.85
C ALA A 542 35.32 -14.42 -4.44
N LEU A 543 35.54 -13.55 -3.44
CA LEU A 543 34.59 -12.51 -3.06
C LEU A 543 34.45 -11.47 -4.18
N THR A 544 35.55 -10.99 -4.77
CA THR A 544 35.54 -10.08 -5.91
C THR A 544 34.78 -10.68 -7.08
N ASN A 545 35.04 -11.94 -7.44
CA ASN A 545 34.30 -12.63 -8.50
C ASN A 545 32.79 -12.71 -8.18
N ARG A 546 32.43 -13.07 -6.94
CA ARG A 546 31.02 -13.10 -6.50
C ARG A 546 30.37 -11.71 -6.54
N VAL A 547 31.10 -10.66 -6.17
CA VAL A 547 30.63 -9.28 -6.25
C VAL A 547 30.45 -8.88 -7.71
N THR A 548 31.42 -9.15 -8.59
CA THR A 548 31.30 -8.92 -10.04
C THR A 548 30.12 -9.67 -10.64
N ASP A 549 29.91 -10.94 -10.28
CA ASP A 549 28.75 -11.73 -10.73
C ASP A 549 27.45 -11.09 -10.24
N THR A 550 27.41 -10.64 -8.98
CA THR A 550 26.24 -9.96 -8.40
C THR A 550 26.01 -8.60 -9.06
N GLU A 551 27.06 -7.84 -9.37
CA GLU A 551 27.01 -6.58 -10.11
C GLU A 551 26.54 -6.81 -11.56
N GLY A 552 26.95 -7.91 -12.18
CA GLY A 552 26.45 -8.37 -13.48
C GLY A 552 24.96 -8.72 -13.44
N VAL A 553 24.52 -9.48 -12.43
CA VAL A 553 23.09 -9.77 -12.19
C VAL A 553 22.31 -8.49 -11.92
N ASN A 554 22.81 -7.59 -11.07
CA ASN A 554 22.17 -6.31 -10.78
C ASN A 554 22.10 -5.43 -12.03
N SER A 555 23.13 -5.42 -12.88
CA SER A 555 23.13 -4.68 -14.14
C SER A 555 22.14 -5.29 -15.16
N ALA A 556 22.05 -6.62 -15.21
CA ALA A 556 21.07 -7.32 -16.04
C ALA A 556 19.64 -7.09 -15.53
N GLN A 557 19.43 -7.12 -14.22
CA GLN A 557 18.15 -6.78 -13.58
C GLN A 557 17.80 -5.31 -13.80
N ALA A 558 18.74 -4.37 -13.66
CA ALA A 558 18.53 -2.95 -13.95
C ALA A 558 18.20 -2.73 -15.43
N SER A 559 18.86 -3.45 -16.34
CA SER A 559 18.54 -3.44 -17.77
C SER A 559 17.15 -4.01 -18.03
N ALA A 560 16.76 -5.11 -17.38
CA ALA A 560 15.43 -5.69 -17.49
C ALA A 560 14.35 -4.78 -16.90
N ILE A 561 14.60 -4.15 -15.75
CA ILE A 561 13.73 -3.14 -15.14
C ILE A 561 13.62 -1.93 -16.08
N SER A 562 14.71 -1.47 -16.68
CA SER A 562 14.69 -0.37 -17.65
C SER A 562 13.95 -0.76 -18.93
N GLN A 563 14.04 -2.00 -19.40
CA GLN A 563 13.25 -2.52 -20.53
C GLN A 563 11.77 -2.62 -20.16
N ILE A 564 11.43 -3.08 -18.96
CA ILE A 564 10.06 -3.09 -18.45
C ILE A 564 9.55 -1.66 -18.34
N ASP A 565 10.32 -0.73 -17.77
CA ASP A 565 9.97 0.69 -17.67
C ASP A 565 9.77 1.29 -19.06
N THR A 566 10.67 1.02 -20.01
CA THR A 566 10.52 1.41 -21.42
C THR A 566 9.27 0.81 -22.04
N THR A 567 8.95 -0.46 -21.76
CA THR A 567 7.74 -1.13 -22.28
C THR A 567 6.48 -0.54 -21.66
N VAL A 568 6.49 -0.23 -20.36
CA VAL A 568 5.40 0.40 -19.63
C VAL A 568 5.20 1.84 -20.11
N GLN A 569 6.28 2.59 -20.37
CA GLN A 569 6.23 3.93 -20.96
C GLN A 569 5.70 3.86 -22.40
N GLN A 570 6.19 2.93 -23.22
CA GLN A 570 5.69 2.72 -24.59
C GLN A 570 4.21 2.32 -24.62
N GLN A 571 3.74 1.49 -23.67
CA GLN A 571 2.32 1.18 -23.51
C GLN A 571 1.51 2.37 -22.96
N GLY A 572 2.14 3.23 -22.15
CA GLY A 572 1.53 4.46 -21.61
C GLY A 572 1.45 5.62 -22.60
N THR A 573 2.28 5.63 -23.66
CA THR A 573 2.35 6.75 -24.63
C THR A 573 2.04 6.39 -26.08
N ALA A 574 1.65 5.15 -26.41
CA ALA A 574 1.27 4.80 -27.78
C ALA A 574 -0.23 5.07 -28.07
N PRO A 575 -0.59 6.07 -28.90
CA PRO A 575 -1.83 5.99 -29.67
C PRO A 575 -1.67 4.86 -30.70
N ALA A 576 -2.73 4.07 -30.91
CA ALA A 576 -2.69 2.86 -31.72
C ALA A 576 -2.06 3.06 -33.13
N GLY A 577 -1.00 2.29 -33.45
CA GLY A 577 -0.72 1.86 -34.83
C GLY A 577 0.42 2.52 -35.62
N VAL A 578 1.65 2.62 -35.11
CA VAL A 578 2.83 2.96 -35.95
C VAL A 578 3.97 1.96 -35.74
N ILE A 579 4.40 1.30 -36.83
CA ILE A 579 5.57 0.40 -36.87
C ILE A 579 6.81 1.22 -37.24
N ASP A 580 7.87 1.05 -36.47
CA ASP A 580 9.18 1.69 -36.68
C ASP A 580 10.04 0.87 -37.66
N TRP A 581 10.36 1.47 -38.79
CA TRP A 581 11.11 0.87 -39.90
C TRP A 581 12.63 0.94 -39.76
N SER A 582 13.15 1.53 -38.68
CA SER A 582 14.60 1.70 -38.45
C SER A 582 15.36 0.40 -38.13
N GLN A 583 14.67 -0.73 -37.96
CA GLN A 583 15.27 -2.02 -37.58
C GLN A 583 15.56 -2.98 -38.74
N VAL A 584 15.36 -2.56 -40.00
CA VAL A 584 15.60 -3.43 -41.15
C VAL A 584 17.06 -3.30 -41.62
N ILE A 585 17.95 -4.15 -41.10
CA ILE A 585 19.35 -4.27 -41.57
C ILE A 585 19.34 -4.90 -42.98
N THR A 586 19.85 -4.15 -43.98
CA THR A 586 19.86 -4.55 -45.39
C THR A 586 20.87 -5.66 -45.70
N ALA A 587 20.67 -6.40 -46.79
CA ALA A 587 21.54 -7.51 -47.20
C ALA A 587 23.02 -7.08 -47.40
N GLU A 588 23.27 -5.81 -47.71
CA GLU A 588 24.60 -5.23 -47.85
C GLU A 588 25.38 -5.19 -46.53
N ALA A 589 24.70 -4.92 -45.40
CA ALA A 589 25.35 -4.91 -44.09
C ALA A 589 25.78 -6.32 -43.64
N LYS A 590 25.06 -7.38 -44.06
CA LYS A 590 25.49 -8.77 -43.84
C LYS A 590 26.69 -9.15 -44.69
N ALA A 591 26.77 -8.65 -45.93
CA ALA A 591 27.91 -8.89 -46.81
C ALA A 591 29.20 -8.23 -46.27
N GLN A 592 29.12 -7.00 -45.75
CA GLN A 592 30.26 -6.33 -45.12
C GLN A 592 30.76 -7.07 -43.87
N ALA A 593 29.86 -7.47 -42.97
CA ALA A 593 30.24 -8.20 -41.76
C ALA A 593 30.95 -9.54 -42.06
N GLN A 594 30.52 -10.23 -43.13
CA GLN A 594 31.17 -11.49 -43.53
C GLN A 594 32.54 -11.27 -44.16
N GLN A 595 32.73 -10.16 -44.89
CA GLN A 595 34.02 -9.79 -45.47
C GLN A 595 35.05 -9.36 -44.40
N GLU A 596 34.61 -8.64 -43.35
CA GLU A 596 35.46 -8.30 -42.20
C GLU A 596 35.90 -9.55 -41.42
N LEU A 597 35.00 -10.53 -41.25
CA LEU A 597 35.32 -11.78 -40.57
C LEU A 597 36.36 -12.60 -41.35
N LEU A 598 36.28 -12.59 -42.68
CA LEU A 598 37.23 -13.26 -43.55
C LEU A 598 38.61 -12.60 -43.49
N LEU A 599 38.67 -11.27 -43.54
CA LEU A 599 39.91 -10.51 -43.40
C LEU A 599 40.56 -10.73 -42.02
N ALA A 600 39.77 -10.81 -40.96
CA ALA A 600 40.27 -11.09 -39.61
C ALA A 600 40.88 -12.50 -39.51
N GLY A 601 40.22 -13.52 -40.08
CA GLY A 601 40.74 -14.89 -40.13
C GLY A 601 42.06 -14.99 -40.89
N VAL A 602 42.12 -14.36 -42.07
CA VAL A 602 43.36 -14.28 -42.87
C VAL A 602 44.48 -13.58 -42.10
N THR A 603 44.18 -12.46 -41.44
CA THR A 603 45.17 -11.69 -40.68
C THR A 603 45.74 -12.53 -39.53
N ALA A 604 44.90 -13.33 -38.86
CA ALA A 604 45.35 -14.26 -37.81
C ALA A 604 46.27 -15.36 -38.36
N GLU A 605 45.94 -15.95 -39.50
CA GLU A 605 46.77 -16.98 -40.16
C GLU A 605 48.13 -16.40 -40.61
N VAL A 606 48.17 -15.18 -41.16
CA VAL A 606 49.43 -14.48 -41.48
C VAL A 606 50.27 -14.28 -40.22
N ALA A 607 49.65 -13.85 -39.12
CA ALA A 607 50.35 -13.64 -37.85
C ALA A 607 50.94 -14.93 -37.31
N GLN A 608 50.20 -16.05 -37.37
CA GLN A 608 50.67 -17.36 -36.93
C GLN A 608 51.88 -17.83 -37.75
N ARG A 609 51.80 -17.73 -39.09
CA ARG A 609 52.91 -18.14 -39.97
C ARG A 609 54.14 -17.25 -39.84
N ARG A 610 53.95 -15.95 -39.61
CA ARG A 610 55.07 -15.03 -39.32
C ARG A 610 55.73 -15.37 -37.99
N ALA A 611 54.96 -15.67 -36.95
CA ALA A 611 55.51 -16.06 -35.65
C ALA A 611 56.35 -17.33 -35.75
N ALA A 612 55.90 -18.32 -36.52
CA ALA A 612 56.69 -19.54 -36.79
C ALA A 612 58.00 -19.21 -37.55
N ALA A 613 57.94 -18.32 -38.54
CA ALA A 613 59.14 -17.87 -39.25
C ALA A 613 60.10 -17.10 -38.33
N ASP A 614 59.60 -16.24 -37.44
CA ASP A 614 60.42 -15.50 -36.48
C ASP A 614 61.12 -16.44 -35.48
N GLN A 615 60.43 -17.47 -35.00
CA GLN A 615 61.01 -18.50 -34.13
C GLN A 615 62.11 -19.31 -34.83
N ALA A 616 61.95 -19.63 -36.11
CA ALA A 616 62.98 -20.33 -36.88
C ALA A 616 64.18 -19.43 -37.21
N ILE A 617 63.94 -18.13 -37.45
CA ILE A 617 64.98 -17.15 -37.80
C ILE A 617 65.87 -16.82 -36.61
N ALA A 618 65.33 -16.69 -35.39
CA ALA A 618 66.08 -16.23 -34.22
C ALA A 618 67.38 -17.03 -33.95
N PRO A 619 67.36 -18.36 -33.78
CA PRO A 619 68.59 -19.11 -33.50
C PRO A 619 69.57 -19.11 -34.68
N LEU A 620 69.07 -19.13 -35.92
CA LEU A 620 69.90 -19.03 -37.13
C LEU A 620 70.56 -17.65 -37.26
N GLN A 621 69.87 -16.59 -36.82
CA GLN A 621 70.39 -15.24 -36.79
C GLN A 621 71.45 -15.09 -35.70
N ASP A 622 71.20 -15.62 -34.50
CA ASP A 622 72.16 -15.59 -33.39
C ASP A 622 73.46 -16.31 -33.76
N ALA A 623 73.37 -17.46 -34.44
CA ALA A 623 74.54 -18.18 -34.95
C ALA A 623 75.35 -17.35 -35.97
N VAL A 624 74.68 -16.57 -36.83
CA VAL A 624 75.34 -15.67 -37.78
C VAL A 624 75.98 -14.47 -37.05
N ASP A 625 75.28 -13.89 -36.08
CA ASP A 625 75.75 -12.70 -35.34
C ASP A 625 76.94 -13.03 -34.41
N LEU A 626 77.03 -14.28 -33.94
CA LEU A 626 78.17 -14.80 -33.19
C LEU A 626 79.34 -15.27 -34.08
N GLU A 627 79.21 -15.17 -35.40
CA GLU A 627 80.18 -15.66 -36.41
C GLU A 627 80.43 -17.18 -36.36
N GLU A 628 79.48 -17.95 -35.84
CA GLU A 628 79.57 -19.41 -35.66
C GLU A 628 78.71 -20.22 -36.64
N ALA A 629 77.92 -19.56 -37.50
CA ALA A 629 77.00 -20.21 -38.43
C ALA A 629 77.70 -21.01 -39.54
N THR A 630 77.19 -22.20 -39.83
CA THR A 630 77.57 -22.98 -41.01
C THR A 630 76.98 -22.39 -42.30
N GLU A 631 77.53 -22.77 -43.46
CA GLU A 631 77.03 -22.34 -44.77
C GLU A 631 75.58 -22.80 -44.99
N ALA A 632 75.22 -23.99 -44.50
CA ALA A 632 73.85 -24.52 -44.54
C ALA A 632 72.88 -23.69 -43.68
N GLU A 633 73.26 -23.32 -42.46
CA GLU A 633 72.43 -22.46 -41.58
C GLU A 633 72.25 -21.06 -42.15
N THR A 634 73.28 -20.51 -42.78
CA THR A 634 73.21 -19.20 -43.45
C THR A 634 72.24 -19.23 -44.64
N ASP A 635 72.21 -20.31 -45.42
CA ASP A 635 71.26 -20.47 -46.52
C ASP A 635 69.83 -20.75 -46.03
N GLN A 636 69.67 -21.53 -44.96
CA GLN A 636 68.37 -21.75 -44.34
C GLN A 636 67.81 -20.47 -43.72
N LEU A 637 68.66 -19.62 -43.13
CA LEU A 637 68.28 -18.28 -42.67
C LEU A 637 67.77 -17.40 -43.82
N LYS A 638 68.42 -17.44 -44.99
CA LYS A 638 67.94 -16.71 -46.18
C LYS A 638 66.58 -17.22 -46.66
N LEU A 639 66.35 -18.54 -46.65
CA LEU A 639 65.07 -19.14 -47.03
C LEU A 639 63.95 -18.71 -46.08
N TRP A 640 64.18 -18.78 -44.76
CA TRP A 640 63.22 -18.33 -43.76
C TRP A 640 62.94 -16.82 -43.81
N LYS A 641 63.97 -16.00 -44.03
CA LYS A 641 63.78 -14.54 -44.23
C LYS A 641 62.97 -14.24 -45.50
N ARG A 642 63.21 -14.95 -46.61
CA ARG A 642 62.39 -14.82 -47.84
C ARG A 642 60.95 -15.25 -47.61
N TYR A 643 60.74 -16.35 -46.91
CA TYR A 643 59.41 -16.83 -46.52
C TYR A 643 58.65 -15.79 -45.70
N ARG A 644 59.28 -15.22 -44.66
CA ARG A 644 58.70 -14.15 -43.83
C ARG A 644 58.35 -12.90 -44.67
N VAL A 645 59.19 -12.53 -45.63
CA VAL A 645 58.90 -11.42 -46.55
C VAL A 645 57.74 -11.75 -47.48
N ALA A 646 57.66 -12.97 -48.01
CA ALA A 646 56.54 -13.40 -48.84
C ALA A 646 55.21 -13.34 -48.07
N LEU A 647 55.19 -13.83 -46.82
CA LEU A 647 54.03 -13.69 -45.92
C LEU A 647 53.66 -12.22 -45.68
N SER A 648 54.63 -11.31 -45.70
CA SER A 648 54.35 -9.89 -45.49
C SER A 648 53.66 -9.19 -46.66
N ARG A 649 53.77 -9.77 -47.86
CA ARG A 649 53.24 -9.21 -49.11
C ARG A 649 51.98 -9.92 -49.61
N LEU A 650 51.39 -10.82 -48.81
CA LEU A 650 50.16 -11.53 -49.17
C LEU A 650 48.99 -10.59 -49.50
N HIS A 651 48.93 -9.42 -48.85
CA HIS A 651 47.92 -8.39 -49.11
C HIS A 651 48.04 -7.74 -50.51
N GLU A 652 49.16 -7.96 -51.20
CA GLU A 652 49.42 -7.47 -52.56
C GLU A 652 48.97 -8.48 -53.63
N GLN A 653 48.49 -9.68 -53.24
CA GLN A 653 47.98 -10.69 -54.17
C GLN A 653 46.62 -10.30 -54.75
N GLU A 654 46.42 -10.58 -56.03
CA GLU A 654 45.12 -10.47 -56.69
C GLU A 654 44.16 -11.50 -56.08
N GLY A 655 43.05 -11.03 -55.48
CA GLY A 655 42.07 -11.88 -54.79
C GLY A 655 42.14 -11.86 -53.26
N TYR A 656 43.09 -11.14 -52.65
CA TYR A 656 43.12 -10.93 -51.19
C TYR A 656 41.88 -10.15 -50.71
N PRO A 657 41.26 -10.52 -49.57
CA PRO A 657 41.56 -11.64 -48.67
C PRO A 657 40.82 -12.94 -48.99
N THR A 658 40.05 -13.00 -50.07
CA THR A 658 39.14 -14.12 -50.38
C THR A 658 39.84 -15.38 -50.89
N GLU A 659 40.87 -15.21 -51.73
CA GLU A 659 41.69 -16.30 -52.26
C GLU A 659 43.16 -15.90 -52.08
N ILE A 660 43.96 -16.76 -51.43
CA ILE A 660 45.34 -16.46 -51.06
C ILE A 660 46.21 -17.66 -51.42
N ASP A 661 47.25 -17.40 -52.22
CA ASP A 661 48.29 -18.37 -52.53
C ASP A 661 49.40 -18.30 -51.47
N TRP A 662 49.41 -19.27 -50.55
CA TRP A 662 50.30 -19.26 -49.41
C TRP A 662 51.70 -19.73 -49.81
N PRO A 663 52.78 -18.98 -49.49
CA PRO A 663 54.12 -19.45 -49.75
C PRO A 663 54.37 -20.77 -49.01
N ALA A 664 55.16 -21.65 -49.61
CA ALA A 664 55.59 -22.89 -48.96
C ALA A 664 56.64 -22.57 -47.87
N SER A 665 56.45 -23.15 -46.68
CA SER A 665 57.43 -23.03 -45.60
C SER A 665 58.73 -23.75 -45.98
N PRO A 666 59.91 -23.18 -45.70
CA PRO A 666 61.17 -23.91 -45.75
C PRO A 666 61.13 -25.12 -44.80
N ALA A 667 61.80 -26.20 -45.20
CA ALA A 667 62.00 -27.39 -44.37
C ALA A 667 63.06 -27.16 -43.29
#